data_AF-H3CY80-F1
#
_entry.id   AF-H3CY80-F1
#
_cell.length_a   1.000
_cell.length_b   1.000
_cell.length_c   1.000
_cell.angle_alpha   90.00
_cell.angle_beta   90.00
_cell.angle_gamma   90.00
#
_symmetry.space_group_name_H-M   'P 1'
#
loop_
_entity.id
_entity.type
_entity.pdbx_description
1 polymer ?
#
loop_
_entity_poly.entity_id
_entity_poly.type
_entity_poly.pdbx_seq_one_letter_code
_entity_poly.pdbx_strand_id
1 'polypeptide(L)'
;GQMTDQVSEMRARGQGASPTAMQKAQQVSQGLDLLTGKVENAARKLEAMTNSKQAIAKRIDAAQNWLADPNGGPEGEENIRALLTEAREIADMCEDPKEREDILRSIGEIAAMTARLSDLRRHGKGDSPEARALAKQIATALQNLQSKTNKAVANSRPAKADVHLEGKLEQAQRWIDNPTIDDSGVGQAAIRGMVAEGRRLANALPGPYRQEMLGKCEQVEQLMAHLADLAARGEGDSPQARAVAQQLQDALKDLKGKMQEAMTQEVSDNFSDTTTPIKLLAMAATAPLDAPNRDEVFEERAANFENHANKLGATAEKAAAVGTANKSTVEGIQAAVKSTRDLTPQVVSAARILLRNPGNQAAFDHFETMKNQWIDNVEKMTGLVDEAIDTKSLLDASEEAIKKDLDKCRVAMANHQPQMLVAGATSIARRANRILLVAKREVENSEDPKFREVVKAASDELSQTISPMVMGAKAVAGNIQDPSLQKGFLDSGYKILGAVAKVREAFQPQEPDFPPPPPPELDQLTLNDEAAPPKPPLPEGEVPPPRPPPPEEKDEEFPEQKAGDVVNEPMMVAARQLHDEARKWSSKVSERSQFRRNSSKNKLQRHLTAKNDKGNDIIGAAKRMALLMAEMSRLVRGGSGNKRALIQCAKDIAKASDEVTRLAKEVAKQCTDKRIRTNLLQVCERIPTISTQLKILSTVKATMLGRTNISEEESEQATEMLVHNAQNLMQSVKETVREAEAASIKIRTDAGFTLHWVRKTPWYQ
;
A
#
# COMPACT_ATOMS: atom_id res chain seq x y z
N GLY A 1 -19.60 -20.41 -1.13
CA GLY A 1 -19.75 -19.58 0.08
C GLY A 1 -20.78 -20.21 0.97
N GLN A 2 -21.98 -19.61 1.07
CA GLN A 2 -23.06 -20.05 1.96
C GLN A 2 -23.37 -21.56 1.95
N MET A 3 -23.46 -22.20 0.77
CA MET A 3 -23.68 -23.67 0.71
C MET A 3 -22.50 -24.48 1.25
N THR A 4 -21.27 -24.01 1.06
CA THR A 4 -20.03 -24.62 1.58
C THR A 4 -19.96 -24.52 3.11
N ASP A 5 -20.40 -23.39 3.66
CA ASP A 5 -20.46 -23.16 5.10
C ASP A 5 -21.52 -24.06 5.75
N GLN A 6 -22.70 -24.20 5.11
CA GLN A 6 -23.74 -25.14 5.56
C GLN A 6 -23.27 -26.60 5.54
N VAL A 7 -22.50 -27.02 4.52
CA VAL A 7 -21.91 -28.38 4.48
C VAL A 7 -20.87 -28.56 5.58
N SER A 8 -20.05 -27.53 5.83
CA SER A 8 -19.03 -27.54 6.88
C SER A 8 -19.65 -27.61 8.28
N GLU A 9 -20.72 -26.88 8.51
CA GLU A 9 -21.48 -26.90 9.76
C GLU A 9 -22.16 -28.26 10.01
N MET A 10 -22.77 -28.85 8.97
CA MET A 10 -23.34 -30.20 9.06
C MET A 10 -22.28 -31.26 9.35
N ARG A 11 -21.07 -31.13 8.77
CA ARG A 11 -19.93 -32.01 9.10
C ARG A 11 -19.45 -31.82 10.54
N ALA A 12 -19.34 -30.57 11.01
CA ALA A 12 -18.94 -30.26 12.38
C ALA A 12 -19.93 -30.80 13.43
N ARG A 13 -21.22 -30.87 13.10
CA ARG A 13 -22.28 -31.46 13.94
C ARG A 13 -22.37 -33.00 13.83
N GLY A 14 -21.42 -33.66 13.16
CA GLY A 14 -21.43 -35.12 12.95
C GLY A 14 -22.49 -35.61 11.93
N GLN A 15 -23.18 -34.70 11.25
CA GLN A 15 -24.22 -34.99 10.25
C GLN A 15 -23.68 -35.01 8.81
N GLY A 16 -22.36 -35.10 8.65
CA GLY A 16 -21.69 -35.05 7.34
C GLY A 16 -22.09 -36.17 6.37
N ALA A 17 -22.57 -37.30 6.89
CA ALA A 17 -23.07 -38.44 6.12
C ALA A 17 -24.59 -38.42 5.90
N SER A 18 -25.30 -37.38 6.37
CA SER A 18 -26.75 -37.27 6.14
C SER A 18 -27.05 -37.08 4.64
N PRO A 19 -28.18 -37.61 4.13
CA PRO A 19 -28.58 -37.42 2.74
C PRO A 19 -28.62 -35.94 2.33
N THR A 20 -29.08 -35.07 3.23
CA THR A 20 -29.12 -33.62 3.03
C THR A 20 -27.72 -33.00 2.93
N ALA A 21 -26.76 -33.44 3.76
CA ALA A 21 -25.37 -32.96 3.69
C ALA A 21 -24.69 -33.41 2.39
N MET A 22 -24.93 -34.66 1.96
CA MET A 22 -24.40 -35.19 0.69
C MET A 22 -24.99 -34.44 -0.52
N GLN A 23 -26.30 -34.18 -0.53
CA GLN A 23 -26.95 -33.41 -1.59
C GLN A 23 -26.39 -31.99 -1.68
N LYS A 24 -26.22 -31.29 -0.55
CA LYS A 24 -25.61 -29.95 -0.52
C LYS A 24 -24.14 -29.98 -0.94
N ALA A 25 -23.38 -30.99 -0.52
CA ALA A 25 -21.99 -31.17 -0.96
C ALA A 25 -21.90 -31.40 -2.47
N GLN A 26 -22.83 -32.14 -3.05
CA GLN A 26 -22.92 -32.35 -4.50
C GLN A 26 -23.29 -31.07 -5.25
N GLN A 27 -24.21 -30.27 -4.72
CA GLN A 27 -24.53 -28.94 -5.27
C GLN A 27 -23.34 -27.97 -5.18
N VAL A 28 -22.57 -28.02 -4.08
CA VAL A 28 -21.31 -27.28 -3.96
C VAL A 28 -20.31 -27.75 -5.02
N SER A 29 -20.15 -29.06 -5.22
CA SER A 29 -19.27 -29.60 -6.26
C SER A 29 -19.68 -29.12 -7.65
N GLN A 30 -20.96 -29.26 -8.02
CA GLN A 30 -21.47 -28.80 -9.32
C GLN A 30 -21.31 -27.28 -9.51
N GLY A 31 -21.54 -26.50 -8.45
CA GLY A 31 -21.32 -25.06 -8.46
C GLY A 31 -19.83 -24.70 -8.64
N LEU A 32 -18.94 -25.45 -8.00
CA LEU A 32 -17.49 -25.30 -8.18
C LEU A 32 -17.06 -25.70 -9.58
N ASP A 33 -17.57 -26.80 -10.15
CA ASP A 33 -17.26 -27.22 -11.53
C ASP A 33 -17.71 -26.16 -12.54
N LEU A 34 -18.89 -25.58 -12.35
CA LEU A 34 -19.39 -24.48 -13.18
C LEU A 34 -18.52 -23.23 -13.05
N LEU A 35 -18.10 -22.86 -11.84
CA LEU A 35 -17.23 -21.71 -11.59
C LEU A 35 -15.84 -21.93 -12.19
N THR A 36 -15.25 -23.11 -11.98
CA THR A 36 -13.98 -23.52 -12.58
C THR A 36 -14.06 -23.43 -14.10
N GLY A 37 -15.11 -24.00 -14.71
CA GLY A 37 -15.31 -23.90 -16.15
C GLY A 37 -15.44 -22.45 -16.64
N LYS A 38 -16.14 -21.57 -15.90
CA LYS A 38 -16.23 -20.14 -16.23
C LYS A 38 -14.87 -19.43 -16.11
N VAL A 39 -14.11 -19.70 -15.06
CA VAL A 39 -12.79 -19.10 -14.83
C VAL A 39 -11.80 -19.60 -15.87
N GLU A 40 -11.78 -20.89 -16.18
CA GLU A 40 -10.95 -21.48 -17.25
C GLU A 40 -11.32 -20.91 -18.61
N ASN A 41 -12.61 -20.70 -18.90
CA ASN A 41 -13.05 -20.04 -20.12
C ASN A 41 -12.56 -18.58 -20.19
N ALA A 42 -12.72 -17.82 -19.11
CA ALA A 42 -12.25 -16.44 -19.04
C ALA A 42 -10.72 -16.34 -19.15
N ALA A 43 -9.99 -17.24 -18.49
CA ALA A 43 -8.53 -17.33 -18.57
C ALA A 43 -8.07 -17.68 -19.99
N ARG A 44 -8.67 -18.69 -20.62
CA ARG A 44 -8.39 -19.07 -22.02
C ARG A 44 -8.69 -17.92 -22.99
N LYS A 45 -9.81 -17.22 -22.79
CA LYS A 45 -10.20 -16.05 -23.58
C LYS A 45 -9.16 -14.93 -23.47
N LEU A 46 -8.73 -14.60 -22.25
CA LEU A 46 -7.71 -13.57 -22.02
C LEU A 46 -6.34 -13.98 -22.55
N GLU A 47 -5.97 -15.26 -22.44
CA GLU A 47 -4.75 -15.83 -23.01
C GLU A 47 -4.77 -15.73 -24.54
N ALA A 48 -5.87 -16.15 -25.19
CA ALA A 48 -6.05 -16.03 -26.62
C ALA A 48 -5.94 -14.57 -27.08
N MET A 49 -6.67 -13.64 -26.44
CA MET A 49 -6.56 -12.20 -26.72
C MET A 49 -5.11 -11.68 -26.55
N THR A 50 -4.39 -12.16 -25.54
CA THR A 50 -2.99 -11.77 -25.29
C THR A 50 -2.05 -12.31 -26.37
N ASN A 51 -2.29 -13.54 -26.84
CA ASN A 51 -1.53 -14.16 -27.92
C ASN A 51 -1.77 -13.43 -29.25
N SER A 52 -3.02 -13.15 -29.61
CA SER A 52 -3.36 -12.38 -30.82
C SER A 52 -2.77 -10.97 -30.75
N LYS A 53 -2.78 -10.32 -29.58
CA LYS A 53 -2.09 -9.03 -29.36
C LYS A 53 -0.59 -9.10 -29.65
N GLN A 54 0.09 -10.14 -29.15
CA GLN A 54 1.51 -10.33 -29.43
C GLN A 54 1.78 -10.64 -30.91
N ALA A 55 0.89 -11.40 -31.56
CA ALA A 55 0.97 -11.70 -32.98
C ALA A 55 0.84 -10.43 -33.85
N ILE A 56 -0.13 -9.55 -33.54
CA ILE A 56 -0.29 -8.24 -34.17
C ILE A 56 0.99 -7.42 -34.02
N ALA A 57 1.54 -7.33 -32.81
CA ALA A 57 2.76 -6.56 -32.54
C ALA A 57 3.96 -7.06 -33.36
N LYS A 58 4.16 -8.38 -33.46
CA LYS A 58 5.24 -8.98 -34.27
C LYS A 58 5.07 -8.73 -35.77
N ARG A 59 3.84 -8.68 -36.27
CA ARG A 59 3.53 -8.53 -37.70
C ARG A 59 3.51 -7.08 -38.17
N ILE A 60 3.36 -6.12 -37.26
CA ILE A 60 3.25 -4.71 -37.61
C ILE A 60 4.52 -4.19 -38.27
N ASP A 61 5.70 -4.53 -37.74
CA ASP A 61 6.97 -4.05 -38.30
C ASP A 61 7.17 -4.56 -39.73
N ALA A 62 6.84 -5.83 -39.99
CA ALA A 62 6.88 -6.42 -41.32
C ALA A 62 5.88 -5.76 -42.30
N ALA A 63 4.66 -5.45 -41.83
CA ALA A 63 3.66 -4.73 -42.62
C ALA A 63 4.11 -3.30 -42.95
N GLN A 64 4.71 -2.59 -41.99
CA GLN A 64 5.25 -1.24 -42.21
C GLN A 64 6.39 -1.24 -43.24
N ASN A 65 7.30 -2.21 -43.16
CA ASN A 65 8.38 -2.35 -44.13
C ASN A 65 7.86 -2.63 -45.55
N TRP A 66 6.82 -3.45 -45.69
CA TRP A 66 6.19 -3.71 -47.00
C TRP A 66 5.44 -2.50 -47.57
N LEU A 67 4.82 -1.68 -46.71
CA LEU A 67 4.16 -0.44 -47.12
C LEU A 67 5.19 0.61 -47.58
N ALA A 68 6.38 0.60 -46.98
CA ALA A 68 7.50 1.47 -47.35
C ALA A 68 8.17 1.08 -48.68
N ASP A 69 8.07 -0.19 -49.10
CA ASP A 69 8.59 -0.67 -50.39
C ASP A 69 7.55 -0.57 -51.52
N PRO A 70 7.73 0.32 -52.51
CA PRO A 70 6.82 0.47 -53.65
C PRO A 70 6.69 -0.80 -54.51
N ASN A 71 7.68 -1.70 -54.48
CA ASN A 71 7.73 -2.94 -55.25
C ASN A 71 7.43 -4.18 -54.38
N GLY A 72 6.94 -4.00 -53.17
CA GLY A 72 6.71 -5.10 -52.23
C GLY A 72 5.79 -6.18 -52.80
N GLY A 73 6.25 -7.44 -52.73
CA GLY A 73 5.56 -8.62 -53.25
C GLY A 73 4.29 -9.03 -52.47
N PRO A 74 3.58 -10.10 -52.89
CA PRO A 74 2.29 -10.50 -52.31
C PRO A 74 2.39 -10.95 -50.83
N GLU A 75 3.58 -11.32 -50.35
CA GLU A 75 3.83 -11.76 -48.97
C GLU A 75 3.48 -10.69 -47.92
N GLY A 76 3.61 -9.41 -48.25
CA GLY A 76 3.25 -8.34 -47.32
C GLY A 76 1.74 -8.10 -47.22
N GLU A 77 0.99 -8.33 -48.30
CA GLU A 77 -0.47 -8.34 -48.29
C GLU A 77 -0.99 -9.48 -47.40
N GLU A 78 -0.36 -10.65 -47.47
CA GLU A 78 -0.67 -11.79 -46.61
C GLU A 78 -0.37 -11.49 -45.14
N ASN A 79 0.72 -10.80 -44.84
CA ASN A 79 1.03 -10.35 -43.47
C ASN A 79 -0.01 -9.36 -42.91
N ILE A 80 -0.47 -8.41 -43.72
CA ILE A 80 -1.56 -7.49 -43.31
C ILE A 80 -2.86 -8.28 -43.10
N ARG A 81 -3.21 -9.20 -44.00
CA ARG A 81 -4.40 -10.04 -43.86
C ARG A 81 -4.35 -10.89 -42.59
N ALA A 82 -3.21 -11.50 -42.29
CA ALA A 82 -3.00 -12.26 -41.06
C ALA A 82 -3.17 -11.37 -39.83
N LEU A 83 -2.61 -10.16 -39.83
CA LEU A 83 -2.79 -9.18 -38.76
C LEU A 83 -4.28 -8.83 -38.53
N LEU A 84 -5.03 -8.62 -39.62
CA LEU A 84 -6.46 -8.34 -39.55
C LEU A 84 -7.27 -9.51 -38.99
N THR A 85 -6.86 -10.75 -39.26
CA THR A 85 -7.45 -11.96 -38.66
C THR A 85 -7.25 -11.97 -37.14
N GLU A 86 -6.03 -11.74 -36.67
CA GLU A 86 -5.73 -11.65 -35.23
C GLU A 86 -6.52 -10.52 -34.55
N ALA A 87 -6.67 -9.37 -35.22
CA ALA A 87 -7.49 -8.27 -34.71
C ALA A 87 -8.98 -8.61 -34.64
N ARG A 88 -9.48 -9.43 -35.58
CA ARG A 88 -10.85 -9.94 -35.56
C ARG A 88 -11.08 -10.92 -34.43
N GLU A 89 -10.12 -11.81 -34.14
CA GLU A 89 -10.20 -12.70 -32.98
C GLU A 89 -10.35 -11.91 -31.68
N ILE A 90 -9.58 -10.84 -31.51
CA ILE A 90 -9.72 -9.93 -30.36
C ILE A 90 -11.13 -9.30 -30.32
N ALA A 91 -11.64 -8.82 -31.46
CA ALA A 91 -12.97 -8.22 -31.55
C ALA A 91 -14.10 -9.20 -31.18
N ASP A 92 -14.01 -10.46 -31.62
CA ASP A 92 -15.00 -11.50 -31.31
C ASP A 92 -15.00 -11.89 -29.83
N MET A 93 -13.88 -11.67 -29.14
CA MET A 93 -13.75 -11.84 -27.70
C MET A 93 -14.02 -10.55 -26.88
N CYS A 94 -14.31 -9.41 -27.52
CA CYS A 94 -14.63 -8.18 -26.79
C CYS A 94 -16.01 -8.27 -26.10
N GLU A 95 -16.09 -7.75 -24.87
CA GLU A 95 -17.35 -7.69 -24.11
C GLU A 95 -18.11 -6.38 -24.36
N ASP A 96 -17.39 -5.29 -24.65
CA ASP A 96 -17.98 -4.02 -25.03
C ASP A 96 -18.39 -4.05 -26.53
N PRO A 97 -19.69 -3.92 -26.85
CA PRO A 97 -20.17 -3.89 -28.24
C PRO A 97 -19.58 -2.73 -29.05
N LYS A 98 -19.30 -1.59 -28.42
CA LYS A 98 -18.76 -0.41 -29.10
C LYS A 98 -17.30 -0.62 -29.49
N GLU A 99 -16.47 -1.16 -28.58
CA GLU A 99 -15.07 -1.49 -28.90
C GLU A 99 -14.99 -2.55 -29.99
N ARG A 100 -15.87 -3.56 -29.93
CA ARG A 100 -16.00 -4.57 -30.98
C ARG A 100 -16.30 -3.95 -32.34
N GLU A 101 -17.31 -3.09 -32.43
CA GLU A 101 -17.69 -2.43 -33.68
C GLU A 101 -16.57 -1.52 -34.22
N ASP A 102 -15.90 -0.78 -33.35
CA ASP A 102 -14.80 0.11 -33.74
C ASP A 102 -13.59 -0.64 -34.29
N ILE A 103 -13.26 -1.82 -33.72
CA ILE A 103 -12.21 -2.70 -34.24
C ILE A 103 -12.63 -3.29 -35.60
N LEU A 104 -13.86 -3.82 -35.70
CA LEU A 104 -14.38 -4.41 -36.94
C LEU A 104 -14.44 -3.39 -38.09
N ARG A 105 -14.82 -2.14 -37.80
CA ARG A 105 -14.82 -1.03 -38.77
C ARG A 105 -13.41 -0.77 -39.30
N SER A 106 -12.42 -0.63 -38.41
CA SER A 106 -11.03 -0.42 -38.81
C SER A 106 -10.46 -1.60 -39.61
N ILE A 107 -10.84 -2.83 -39.28
CA ILE A 107 -10.47 -4.01 -40.09
C ILE A 107 -10.99 -3.89 -41.52
N GLY A 108 -12.26 -3.50 -41.69
CA GLY A 108 -12.87 -3.31 -43.01
C GLY A 108 -12.19 -2.21 -43.84
N GLU A 109 -11.90 -1.08 -43.22
CA GLU A 109 -11.22 0.05 -43.85
C GLU A 109 -9.80 -0.32 -44.32
N ILE A 110 -9.01 -0.97 -43.45
CA ILE A 110 -7.65 -1.40 -43.78
C ILE A 110 -7.68 -2.43 -44.92
N ALA A 111 -8.57 -3.43 -44.86
CA ALA A 111 -8.69 -4.44 -45.90
C ALA A 111 -9.00 -3.81 -47.28
N ALA A 112 -9.91 -2.84 -47.32
CA ALA A 112 -10.28 -2.14 -48.55
C ALA A 112 -9.11 -1.31 -49.12
N MET A 113 -8.39 -0.59 -48.26
CA MET A 113 -7.21 0.18 -48.67
C MET A 113 -6.08 -0.74 -49.16
N THR A 114 -5.80 -1.83 -48.45
CA THR A 114 -4.76 -2.79 -48.84
C THR A 114 -5.06 -3.46 -50.18
N ALA A 115 -6.32 -3.84 -50.44
CA ALA A 115 -6.71 -4.39 -51.74
C ALA A 115 -6.48 -3.40 -52.89
N ARG A 116 -6.86 -2.12 -52.70
CA ARG A 116 -6.60 -1.06 -53.68
C ARG A 116 -5.10 -0.85 -53.92
N LEU A 117 -4.27 -0.90 -52.87
CA LEU A 117 -2.81 -0.76 -52.98
C LEU A 117 -2.21 -1.91 -53.77
N SER A 118 -2.64 -3.15 -53.48
CA SER A 118 -2.21 -4.35 -54.20
C SER A 118 -2.59 -4.30 -55.68
N ASP A 119 -3.79 -3.82 -56.00
CA ASP A 119 -4.21 -3.65 -57.40
C ASP A 119 -3.36 -2.61 -58.13
N LEU A 120 -3.02 -1.48 -57.50
CA LEU A 120 -2.10 -0.49 -58.07
C LEU A 120 -0.70 -1.09 -58.31
N ARG A 121 -0.17 -1.88 -57.36
CA ARG A 121 1.12 -2.57 -57.50
C ARG A 121 1.10 -3.59 -58.64
N ARG A 122 0.02 -4.37 -58.80
CA ARG A 122 -0.14 -5.33 -59.91
C ARG A 122 -0.14 -4.67 -61.29
N HIS A 123 -0.64 -3.44 -61.39
CA HIS A 123 -0.61 -2.65 -62.63
C HIS A 123 0.71 -1.88 -62.84
N GLY A 124 1.75 -2.15 -62.04
CA GLY A 124 3.04 -1.46 -62.12
C GLY A 124 3.01 -0.01 -61.60
N LYS A 125 1.95 0.40 -60.91
CA LYS A 125 1.75 1.76 -60.36
C LYS A 125 2.08 1.86 -58.87
N GLY A 126 2.88 0.94 -58.34
CA GLY A 126 3.26 0.88 -56.93
C GLY A 126 3.98 2.13 -56.41
N ASP A 127 4.67 2.85 -57.30
CA ASP A 127 5.38 4.10 -56.96
C ASP A 127 4.58 5.38 -57.28
N SER A 128 3.33 5.24 -57.71
CA SER A 128 2.48 6.39 -57.99
C SER A 128 2.19 7.22 -56.73
N PRO A 129 1.93 8.54 -56.86
CA PRO A 129 1.53 9.37 -55.73
C PRO A 129 0.31 8.81 -54.98
N GLU A 130 -0.63 8.19 -55.71
CA GLU A 130 -1.81 7.52 -55.15
C GLU A 130 -1.43 6.29 -54.31
N ALA A 131 -0.56 5.41 -54.83
CA ALA A 131 -0.11 4.23 -54.11
C ALA A 131 0.71 4.59 -52.85
N ARG A 132 1.59 5.60 -52.94
CA ARG A 132 2.36 6.11 -51.78
C ARG A 132 1.46 6.73 -50.72
N ALA A 133 0.43 7.49 -51.12
CA ALA A 133 -0.55 8.05 -50.20
C ALA A 133 -1.36 6.96 -49.49
N LEU A 134 -1.81 5.95 -50.25
CA LEU A 134 -2.57 4.82 -49.73
C LEU A 134 -1.73 3.95 -48.78
N ALA A 135 -0.46 3.70 -49.10
CA ALA A 135 0.47 3.00 -48.23
C ALA A 135 0.65 3.71 -46.88
N LYS A 136 0.78 5.05 -46.90
CA LYS A 136 0.84 5.86 -45.68
C LYS A 136 -0.46 5.80 -44.86
N GLN A 137 -1.62 5.84 -45.51
CA GLN A 137 -2.92 5.71 -44.84
C GLN A 137 -3.09 4.34 -44.17
N ILE A 138 -2.71 3.26 -44.87
CA ILE A 138 -2.72 1.90 -44.31
C ILE A 138 -1.76 1.80 -43.12
N ALA A 139 -0.57 2.38 -43.22
CA ALA A 139 0.43 2.38 -42.16
C ALA A 139 -0.11 3.02 -40.86
N THR A 140 -0.76 4.18 -40.97
CA THR A 140 -1.41 4.85 -39.83
C THR A 140 -2.59 4.04 -39.30
N ALA A 141 -3.46 3.53 -40.18
CA ALA A 141 -4.61 2.74 -39.77
C ALA A 141 -4.22 1.45 -39.04
N LEU A 142 -3.13 0.79 -39.43
CA LEU A 142 -2.58 -0.38 -38.73
C LEU A 142 -2.12 -0.06 -37.30
N GLN A 143 -1.45 1.08 -37.10
CA GLN A 143 -1.05 1.54 -35.75
C GLN A 143 -2.27 1.84 -34.88
N ASN A 144 -3.29 2.47 -35.45
CA ASN A 144 -4.54 2.77 -34.74
C ASN A 144 -5.29 1.48 -34.37
N LEU A 145 -5.34 0.50 -35.29
CA LEU A 145 -5.90 -0.82 -35.02
C LEU A 145 -5.16 -1.52 -33.88
N GLN A 146 -3.82 -1.45 -33.84
CA GLN A 146 -3.04 -2.00 -32.73
C GLN A 146 -3.34 -1.31 -31.40
N SER A 147 -3.52 0.01 -31.39
CA SER A 147 -3.92 0.74 -30.19
C SER A 147 -5.30 0.28 -29.69
N LYS A 148 -6.29 0.18 -30.59
CA LYS A 148 -7.64 -0.29 -30.27
C LYS A 148 -7.66 -1.73 -29.74
N THR A 149 -6.92 -2.64 -30.37
CA THR A 149 -6.83 -4.04 -29.89
C THR A 149 -6.07 -4.14 -28.56
N ASN A 150 -5.03 -3.34 -28.36
CA ASN A 150 -4.34 -3.25 -27.06
C ASN A 150 -5.26 -2.80 -25.93
N LYS A 151 -6.13 -1.82 -26.21
CA LYS A 151 -7.13 -1.30 -25.27
C LYS A 151 -8.18 -2.37 -24.94
N ALA A 152 -8.74 -3.03 -25.94
CA ALA A 152 -9.69 -4.12 -25.73
C ALA A 152 -9.12 -5.27 -24.87
N VAL A 153 -7.86 -5.66 -25.09
CA VAL A 153 -7.16 -6.66 -24.27
C VAL A 153 -6.88 -6.16 -22.85
N ALA A 154 -6.71 -4.85 -22.66
CA ALA A 154 -6.54 -4.27 -21.34
C ALA A 154 -7.86 -4.24 -20.57
N ASN A 155 -8.96 -3.90 -21.24
CA ASN A 155 -10.31 -3.82 -20.66
C ASN A 155 -10.88 -5.20 -20.32
N SER A 156 -10.46 -6.27 -21.01
CA SER A 156 -10.83 -7.63 -20.65
C SER A 156 -10.10 -8.17 -19.42
N ARG A 157 -9.13 -7.43 -18.86
CA ARG A 157 -8.46 -7.80 -17.62
C ARG A 157 -9.30 -7.35 -16.42
N PRO A 158 -9.39 -8.17 -15.36
CA PRO A 158 -10.04 -7.75 -14.13
C PRO A 158 -9.35 -6.52 -13.54
N ALA A 159 -10.15 -5.64 -12.95
CA ALA A 159 -9.68 -4.46 -12.22
C ALA A 159 -8.60 -4.86 -11.21
N LYS A 160 -7.43 -4.22 -11.29
CA LYS A 160 -6.31 -4.50 -10.38
C LYS A 160 -6.40 -3.57 -9.18
N ALA A 161 -6.69 -4.16 -8.03
CA ALA A 161 -6.51 -3.49 -6.75
C ALA A 161 -5.02 -3.23 -6.48
N ASP A 162 -4.74 -2.29 -5.58
CA ASP A 162 -3.40 -2.03 -5.09
C ASP A 162 -2.81 -3.28 -4.41
N VAL A 163 -1.48 -3.39 -4.39
CA VAL A 163 -0.75 -4.49 -3.78
C VAL A 163 -0.68 -4.36 -2.26
N HIS A 164 -0.66 -3.14 -1.72
CA HIS A 164 -0.53 -2.89 -0.29
C HIS A 164 -1.86 -2.49 0.38
N LEU A 165 -1.98 -2.73 1.68
CA LEU A 165 -3.24 -2.57 2.43
C LEU A 165 -3.79 -1.15 2.39
N GLU A 166 -2.95 -0.14 2.63
CA GLU A 166 -3.40 1.27 2.61
C GLU A 166 -3.91 1.70 1.23
N GLY A 167 -3.29 1.21 0.15
CA GLY A 167 -3.73 1.49 -1.22
C GLY A 167 -5.08 0.86 -1.51
N LYS A 168 -5.30 -0.38 -1.04
CA LYS A 168 -6.62 -1.04 -1.13
C LYS A 168 -7.68 -0.28 -0.33
N LEU A 169 -7.35 0.18 0.89
CA LEU A 169 -8.25 0.98 1.71
C LEU A 169 -8.62 2.30 1.04
N GLU A 170 -7.67 2.96 0.38
CA GLU A 170 -7.96 4.18 -0.39
C GLU A 170 -8.88 3.91 -1.58
N GLN A 171 -8.61 2.85 -2.35
CA GLN A 171 -9.45 2.46 -3.48
C GLN A 171 -10.87 2.12 -3.01
N ALA A 172 -10.99 1.37 -1.92
CA ALA A 172 -12.27 1.08 -1.27
C ALA A 172 -12.98 2.36 -0.82
N GLN A 173 -12.28 3.26 -0.12
CA GLN A 173 -12.84 4.51 0.37
C GLN A 173 -13.36 5.41 -0.77
N ARG A 174 -12.63 5.50 -1.88
CA ARG A 174 -13.05 6.29 -3.05
C ARG A 174 -14.40 5.83 -3.59
N TRP A 175 -14.58 4.52 -3.69
CA TRP A 175 -15.85 3.94 -4.14
C TRP A 175 -16.95 4.10 -3.09
N ILE A 176 -16.63 3.96 -1.80
CA ILE A 176 -17.60 4.17 -0.69
C ILE A 176 -18.11 5.61 -0.66
N ASP A 177 -17.23 6.58 -0.89
CA ASP A 177 -17.57 8.00 -0.88
C ASP A 177 -18.45 8.38 -2.08
N ASN A 178 -18.25 7.74 -3.24
CA ASN A 178 -18.96 8.05 -4.48
C ASN A 178 -19.34 6.76 -5.24
N PRO A 179 -20.30 5.97 -4.74
CA PRO A 179 -20.61 4.65 -5.30
C PRO A 179 -21.30 4.71 -6.67
N THR A 180 -21.77 5.90 -7.08
CA THR A 180 -22.40 6.17 -8.38
C THR A 180 -21.40 6.44 -9.51
N ILE A 181 -20.14 6.74 -9.17
CA ILE A 181 -19.08 7.01 -10.16
C ILE A 181 -18.42 5.68 -10.55
N ASP A 182 -18.36 5.40 -11.86
CA ASP A 182 -17.66 4.21 -12.37
C ASP A 182 -16.15 4.33 -12.16
N ASP A 183 -15.63 3.50 -11.26
CA ASP A 183 -14.20 3.36 -10.96
C ASP A 183 -13.59 2.13 -11.65
N SER A 184 -14.25 1.60 -12.68
CA SER A 184 -13.92 0.35 -13.37
C SER A 184 -13.90 -0.87 -12.45
N GLY A 185 -14.60 -0.82 -11.31
CA GLY A 185 -14.71 -1.91 -10.33
C GLY A 185 -13.49 -2.04 -9.40
N VAL A 186 -12.58 -1.06 -9.40
CA VAL A 186 -11.33 -1.08 -8.61
C VAL A 186 -11.61 -1.08 -7.11
N GLY A 187 -12.53 -0.25 -6.62
CA GLY A 187 -12.87 -0.14 -5.19
C GLY A 187 -13.48 -1.43 -4.64
N GLN A 188 -14.43 -2.02 -5.37
CA GLN A 188 -14.97 -3.33 -4.98
C GLN A 188 -13.93 -4.45 -5.06
N ALA A 189 -13.04 -4.41 -6.06
CA ALA A 189 -11.93 -5.37 -6.15
C ALA A 189 -10.97 -5.24 -4.96
N ALA A 190 -10.71 -4.02 -4.49
CA ALA A 190 -9.89 -3.76 -3.32
C ALA A 190 -10.52 -4.32 -2.04
N ILE A 191 -11.84 -4.12 -1.83
CA ILE A 191 -12.59 -4.70 -0.70
C ILE A 191 -12.53 -6.22 -0.75
N ARG A 192 -12.80 -6.84 -1.90
CA ARG A 192 -12.70 -8.30 -2.09
C ARG A 192 -11.28 -8.81 -1.79
N GLY A 193 -10.26 -8.07 -2.23
CA GLY A 193 -8.86 -8.38 -1.93
C GLY A 193 -8.53 -8.33 -0.44
N MET A 194 -9.07 -7.36 0.30
CA MET A 194 -8.92 -7.28 1.76
C MET A 194 -9.62 -8.44 2.46
N VAL A 195 -10.83 -8.79 2.05
CA VAL A 195 -11.57 -9.91 2.64
C VAL A 195 -10.89 -11.24 2.36
N ALA A 196 -10.37 -11.44 1.15
CA ALA A 196 -9.58 -12.62 0.81
C ALA A 196 -8.36 -12.78 1.74
N GLU A 197 -7.68 -11.67 2.05
CA GLU A 197 -6.57 -11.69 3.01
C GLU A 197 -7.02 -11.97 4.45
N GLY A 198 -8.14 -11.39 4.88
CA GLY A 198 -8.75 -11.70 6.17
C GLY A 198 -9.09 -13.19 6.31
N ARG A 199 -9.68 -13.79 5.28
CA ARG A 199 -9.95 -15.25 5.22
C ARG A 199 -8.66 -16.07 5.21
N ARG A 200 -7.60 -15.62 4.52
CA ARG A 200 -6.29 -16.29 4.51
C ARG A 200 -5.64 -16.27 5.90
N LEU A 201 -5.69 -15.16 6.61
CA LEU A 201 -5.22 -15.05 7.99
C LEU A 201 -6.05 -15.90 8.95
N ALA A 202 -7.38 -15.91 8.79
CA ALA A 202 -8.28 -16.70 9.62
C ALA A 202 -7.93 -18.21 9.63
N ASN A 203 -7.44 -18.74 8.50
CA ASN A 203 -7.07 -20.16 8.40
C ASN A 203 -5.90 -20.57 9.31
N ALA A 204 -5.05 -19.62 9.73
CA ALA A 204 -3.94 -19.86 10.65
C ALA A 204 -4.32 -19.62 12.13
N LEU A 205 -5.53 -19.09 12.40
CA LEU A 205 -5.97 -18.75 13.75
C LEU A 205 -6.68 -19.92 14.46
N PRO A 206 -6.59 -19.99 15.81
CA PRO A 206 -7.40 -20.92 16.61
C PRO A 206 -8.91 -20.65 16.46
N GLY A 207 -9.73 -21.68 16.69
CA GLY A 207 -11.18 -21.69 16.41
C GLY A 207 -11.95 -20.40 16.75
N PRO A 208 -11.91 -19.89 18.00
CA PRO A 208 -12.64 -18.68 18.37
C PRO A 208 -12.21 -17.44 17.56
N TYR A 209 -10.90 -17.20 17.45
CA TYR A 209 -10.33 -16.07 16.71
C TYR A 209 -10.54 -16.19 15.20
N ARG A 210 -10.57 -17.43 14.68
CA ARG A 210 -10.91 -17.71 13.28
C ARG A 210 -12.35 -17.31 12.98
N GLN A 211 -13.31 -17.68 13.84
CA GLN A 211 -14.72 -17.33 13.65
C GLN A 211 -14.94 -15.81 13.75
N GLU A 212 -14.27 -15.15 14.70
CA GLU A 212 -14.30 -13.68 14.81
C GLU A 212 -13.82 -13.00 13.52
N MET A 213 -12.67 -13.41 12.98
CA MET A 213 -12.12 -12.89 11.72
C MET A 213 -13.05 -13.13 10.53
N LEU A 214 -13.61 -14.34 10.41
CA LEU A 214 -14.54 -14.69 9.34
C LEU A 214 -15.84 -13.89 9.44
N GLY A 215 -16.35 -13.64 10.66
CA GLY A 215 -17.52 -12.80 10.88
C GLY A 215 -17.32 -11.36 10.39
N LYS A 216 -16.15 -10.75 10.67
CA LYS A 216 -15.81 -9.42 10.14
C LYS A 216 -15.70 -9.42 8.61
N CYS A 217 -15.09 -10.46 8.04
CA CYS A 217 -15.00 -10.64 6.58
C CYS A 217 -16.38 -10.70 5.92
N GLU A 218 -17.30 -11.47 6.50
CA GLU A 218 -18.67 -11.62 6.01
C GLU A 218 -19.46 -10.30 6.13
N GLN A 219 -19.33 -9.59 7.25
CA GLN A 219 -19.96 -8.28 7.45
C GLN A 219 -19.52 -7.27 6.36
N VAL A 220 -18.23 -7.20 6.06
CA VAL A 220 -17.69 -6.33 5.01
C VAL A 220 -18.24 -6.72 3.63
N GLU A 221 -18.28 -8.01 3.29
CA GLU A 221 -18.84 -8.48 2.02
C GLU A 221 -20.34 -8.14 1.88
N GLN A 222 -21.12 -8.33 2.95
CA GLN A 222 -22.55 -8.03 2.96
C GLN A 222 -22.83 -6.54 2.77
N LEU A 223 -22.11 -5.68 3.50
CA LEU A 223 -22.25 -4.22 3.39
C LEU A 223 -21.81 -3.70 2.01
N MET A 224 -20.73 -4.24 1.45
CA MET A 224 -20.28 -3.92 0.09
C MET A 224 -21.35 -4.33 -0.94
N ALA A 225 -21.91 -5.53 -0.84
CA ALA A 225 -22.95 -5.99 -1.77
C ALA A 225 -24.22 -5.12 -1.68
N HIS A 226 -24.62 -4.71 -0.48
CA HIS A 226 -25.77 -3.83 -0.25
C HIS A 226 -25.54 -2.44 -0.86
N LEU A 227 -24.37 -1.84 -0.65
CA LEU A 227 -24.04 -0.53 -1.25
C LEU A 227 -23.99 -0.61 -2.78
N ALA A 228 -23.44 -1.69 -3.34
CA ALA A 228 -23.39 -1.91 -4.79
C ALA A 228 -24.78 -2.08 -5.41
N ASP A 229 -25.70 -2.78 -4.74
CA ASP A 229 -27.10 -2.91 -5.20
C ASP A 229 -27.85 -1.58 -5.17
N LEU A 230 -27.69 -0.78 -4.10
CA LEU A 230 -28.26 0.57 -4.03
C LEU A 230 -27.72 1.47 -5.15
N ALA A 231 -26.41 1.44 -5.41
CA ALA A 231 -25.80 2.19 -6.50
C ALA A 231 -26.31 1.75 -7.88
N ALA A 232 -26.42 0.44 -8.13
CA ALA A 232 -26.92 -0.11 -9.38
C ALA A 232 -28.39 0.27 -9.67
N ARG A 233 -29.18 0.54 -8.63
CA ARG A 233 -30.56 1.04 -8.74
C ARG A 233 -30.66 2.56 -8.91
N GLY A 234 -29.54 3.28 -8.92
CA GLY A 234 -29.49 4.74 -8.95
C GLY A 234 -29.75 5.41 -7.60
N GLU A 235 -29.75 4.65 -6.51
CA GLU A 235 -30.00 5.13 -5.14
C GLU A 235 -28.70 5.31 -4.33
N GLY A 236 -27.55 5.39 -5.00
CA GLY A 236 -26.22 5.48 -4.37
C GLY A 236 -25.99 6.73 -3.51
N ASP A 237 -26.78 7.78 -3.71
CA ASP A 237 -26.72 9.03 -2.92
C ASP A 237 -27.82 9.14 -1.84
N SER A 238 -28.65 8.10 -1.69
CA SER A 238 -29.75 8.06 -0.73
C SER A 238 -29.25 8.13 0.73
N PRO A 239 -30.07 8.58 1.69
CA PRO A 239 -29.74 8.52 3.11
C PRO A 239 -29.39 7.10 3.58
N GLN A 240 -30.04 6.08 2.99
CA GLN A 240 -29.74 4.67 3.23
C GLN A 240 -28.35 4.29 2.71
N ALA A 241 -28.02 4.65 1.46
CA ALA A 241 -26.69 4.37 0.91
C ALA A 241 -25.58 5.04 1.72
N ARG A 242 -25.78 6.28 2.18
CA ARG A 242 -24.84 6.99 3.08
C ARG A 242 -24.67 6.27 4.42
N ALA A 243 -25.74 5.75 5.01
CA ALA A 243 -25.66 4.98 6.25
C ALA A 243 -24.90 3.65 6.06
N VAL A 244 -25.16 2.93 4.97
CA VAL A 244 -24.44 1.69 4.62
C VAL A 244 -22.96 1.98 4.32
N ALA A 245 -22.66 3.06 3.61
CA ALA A 245 -21.30 3.51 3.33
C ALA A 245 -20.51 3.77 4.62
N GLN A 246 -21.10 4.46 5.60
CA GLN A 246 -20.48 4.70 6.90
C GLN A 246 -20.23 3.38 7.67
N GLN A 247 -21.22 2.49 7.71
CA GLN A 247 -21.06 1.17 8.36
C GLN A 247 -19.97 0.34 7.68
N LEU A 248 -19.88 0.38 6.35
CA LEU A 248 -18.85 -0.32 5.59
C LEU A 248 -17.46 0.25 5.87
N GLN A 249 -17.34 1.58 5.98
CA GLN A 249 -16.09 2.25 6.34
C GLN A 249 -15.60 1.80 7.72
N ASP A 250 -16.49 1.77 8.72
CA ASP A 250 -16.16 1.34 10.08
C ASP A 250 -15.80 -0.16 10.11
N ALA A 251 -16.56 -1.01 9.40
CA ALA A 251 -16.29 -2.45 9.29
C ALA A 251 -14.93 -2.73 8.61
N LEU A 252 -14.55 -1.96 7.58
CA LEU A 252 -13.24 -2.08 6.92
C LEU A 252 -12.09 -1.70 7.86
N LYS A 253 -12.26 -0.64 8.66
CA LYS A 253 -11.28 -0.22 9.67
C LYS A 253 -11.11 -1.30 10.76
N ASP A 254 -12.20 -1.90 11.18
CA ASP A 254 -12.21 -2.98 12.16
C ASP A 254 -11.58 -4.27 11.64
N LEU A 255 -11.84 -4.60 10.37
CA LEU A 255 -11.20 -5.72 9.69
C LEU A 255 -9.69 -5.47 9.54
N LYS A 256 -9.29 -4.27 9.12
CA LYS A 256 -7.87 -3.85 9.04
C LYS A 256 -7.15 -4.10 10.36
N GLY A 257 -7.70 -3.57 11.47
CA GLY A 257 -7.10 -3.73 12.79
C GLY A 257 -6.95 -5.19 13.20
N LYS A 258 -8.00 -6.01 12.99
CA LYS A 258 -7.95 -7.45 13.32
C LYS A 258 -6.95 -8.21 12.48
N MET A 259 -6.86 -7.92 11.18
CA MET A 259 -5.88 -8.54 10.28
C MET A 259 -4.45 -8.20 10.70
N GLN A 260 -4.18 -6.94 11.05
CA GLN A 260 -2.86 -6.49 11.52
C GLN A 260 -2.48 -7.15 12.86
N GLU A 261 -3.42 -7.27 13.80
CA GLU A 261 -3.24 -8.00 15.06
C GLU A 261 -2.86 -9.47 14.80
N ALA A 262 -3.66 -10.18 14.01
CA ALA A 262 -3.45 -11.60 13.68
C ALA A 262 -2.10 -11.84 12.97
N MET A 263 -1.77 -10.98 12.00
CA MET A 263 -0.51 -11.04 11.25
C MET A 263 0.69 -10.80 12.18
N THR A 264 0.60 -9.83 13.10
CA THR A 264 1.68 -9.51 14.06
C THR A 264 1.95 -10.70 14.99
N GLN A 265 0.91 -11.38 15.46
CA GLN A 265 1.04 -12.59 16.27
C GLN A 265 1.74 -13.72 15.47
N GLU A 266 1.29 -13.96 14.24
CA GLU A 266 1.87 -14.99 13.36
C GLU A 266 3.36 -14.71 13.06
N VAL A 267 3.74 -13.45 12.86
CA VAL A 267 5.15 -13.05 12.69
C VAL A 267 5.95 -13.27 13.97
N SER A 268 5.43 -12.83 15.12
CA SER A 268 6.10 -13.04 16.42
C SER A 268 6.40 -14.52 16.65
N ASP A 269 5.48 -15.41 16.28
CA ASP A 269 5.66 -16.85 16.41
C ASP A 269 6.64 -17.43 15.38
N ASN A 270 6.40 -17.20 14.09
CA ASN A 270 7.14 -17.89 13.04
C ASN A 270 8.57 -17.38 12.84
N PHE A 271 8.81 -16.09 13.11
CA PHE A 271 10.13 -15.48 13.01
C PHE A 271 10.88 -15.44 14.36
N SER A 272 10.35 -16.05 15.42
CA SER A 272 11.08 -16.21 16.68
C SER A 272 12.34 -17.07 16.52
N ASP A 273 12.31 -18.03 15.59
CA ASP A 273 13.44 -18.86 15.22
C ASP A 273 13.45 -19.15 13.74
N THR A 274 14.42 -18.57 13.04
CA THR A 274 14.56 -18.69 11.60
C THR A 274 15.70 -19.64 11.19
N THR A 275 16.56 -20.08 12.12
CA THR A 275 17.83 -20.76 11.79
C THR A 275 17.98 -22.15 12.39
N THR A 276 17.19 -22.55 13.39
CA THR A 276 17.33 -23.90 13.98
C THR A 276 17.07 -25.01 12.97
N PRO A 277 16.04 -24.97 12.10
CA PRO A 277 15.80 -26.05 11.14
C PRO A 277 16.97 -26.30 10.18
N ILE A 278 17.62 -25.23 9.67
CA ILE A 278 18.79 -25.37 8.81
C ILE A 278 20.04 -25.85 9.57
N LYS A 279 20.19 -25.47 10.84
CA LYS A 279 21.26 -25.99 11.71
C LYS A 279 21.10 -27.48 11.97
N LEU A 280 19.87 -27.95 12.21
CA LEU A 280 19.58 -29.38 12.37
C LEU A 280 19.79 -30.16 11.08
N LEU A 281 19.46 -29.57 9.93
CA LEU A 281 19.78 -30.13 8.61
C LEU A 281 21.29 -30.26 8.41
N ALA A 282 22.07 -29.22 8.75
CA ALA A 282 23.52 -29.26 8.68
C ALA A 282 24.11 -30.38 9.56
N MET A 283 23.65 -30.49 10.80
CA MET A 283 24.06 -31.56 11.72
C MET A 283 23.75 -32.96 11.17
N ALA A 284 22.57 -33.14 10.56
CA ALA A 284 22.18 -34.41 9.93
C ALA A 284 23.02 -34.72 8.69
N ALA A 285 23.33 -33.71 7.86
CA ALA A 285 24.16 -33.87 6.67
C ALA A 285 25.60 -34.30 7.00
N THR A 286 26.14 -33.85 8.14
CA THR A 286 27.48 -34.20 8.63
C THR A 286 27.47 -35.39 9.60
N ALA A 287 26.35 -36.10 9.76
CA ALA A 287 26.25 -37.21 10.69
C ALA A 287 27.26 -38.33 10.34
N PRO A 288 27.92 -38.96 11.34
CA PRO A 288 28.82 -40.09 11.15
C PRO A 288 28.20 -41.23 10.36
N LEU A 289 29.02 -42.01 9.65
CA LEU A 289 28.57 -43.13 8.81
C LEU A 289 27.89 -44.26 9.60
N ASP A 290 28.24 -44.42 10.88
CA ASP A 290 27.71 -45.40 11.81
C ASP A 290 26.47 -44.90 12.59
N ALA A 291 26.01 -43.68 12.32
CA ALA A 291 24.83 -43.14 12.97
C ALA A 291 23.58 -43.97 12.62
N PRO A 292 22.79 -44.41 13.61
CA PRO A 292 21.57 -45.17 13.36
C PRO A 292 20.55 -44.33 12.59
N ASN A 293 19.87 -44.94 11.62
CA ASN A 293 18.82 -44.32 10.80
C ASN A 293 19.24 -43.00 10.12
N ARG A 294 20.52 -42.89 9.73
CA ARG A 294 21.13 -41.68 9.19
C ARG A 294 20.32 -41.02 8.07
N ASP A 295 19.93 -41.79 7.05
CA ASP A 295 19.13 -41.29 5.93
C ASP A 295 17.72 -40.86 6.34
N GLU A 296 17.05 -41.63 7.22
CA GLU A 296 15.72 -41.30 7.72
C GLU A 296 15.72 -40.00 8.53
N VAL A 297 16.70 -39.84 9.43
CA VAL A 297 16.89 -38.62 10.23
C VAL A 297 17.19 -37.44 9.31
N PHE A 298 18.02 -37.62 8.28
CA PHE A 298 18.29 -36.57 7.30
C PHE A 298 17.02 -36.14 6.57
N GLU A 299 16.24 -37.08 6.02
CA GLU A 299 15.01 -36.75 5.29
C GLU A 299 13.96 -36.09 6.20
N GLU A 300 13.85 -36.50 7.48
CA GLU A 300 13.01 -35.81 8.46
C GLU A 300 13.48 -34.35 8.68
N ARG A 301 14.80 -34.11 8.85
CA ARG A 301 15.33 -32.75 9.02
C ARG A 301 15.21 -31.91 7.76
N ALA A 302 15.39 -32.49 6.57
CA ALA A 302 15.19 -31.83 5.29
C ALA A 302 13.73 -31.40 5.12
N ALA A 303 12.77 -32.31 5.33
CA ALA A 303 11.35 -31.99 5.25
C ALA A 303 10.94 -30.92 6.28
N ASN A 304 11.45 -30.99 7.51
CA ASN A 304 11.22 -29.97 8.53
C ASN A 304 11.77 -28.60 8.11
N PHE A 305 12.96 -28.56 7.51
CA PHE A 305 13.55 -27.33 6.97
C PHE A 305 12.72 -26.74 5.83
N GLU A 306 12.31 -27.54 4.86
CA GLU A 306 11.47 -27.09 3.73
C GLU A 306 10.11 -26.57 4.20
N ASN A 307 9.44 -27.30 5.10
CA ASN A 307 8.17 -26.88 5.67
C ASN A 307 8.30 -25.57 6.45
N HIS A 308 9.39 -25.41 7.22
CA HIS A 308 9.66 -24.18 7.94
C HIS A 308 9.96 -23.00 7.00
N ALA A 309 10.80 -23.20 5.98
CA ALA A 309 11.12 -22.17 4.98
C ALA A 309 9.86 -21.69 4.25
N ASN A 310 8.97 -22.62 3.87
CA ASN A 310 7.67 -22.31 3.28
C ASN A 310 6.77 -21.50 4.24
N LYS A 311 6.78 -21.85 5.53
CA LYS A 311 6.04 -21.13 6.56
C LYS A 311 6.55 -19.69 6.74
N LEU A 312 7.87 -19.50 6.76
CA LEU A 312 8.49 -18.17 6.80
C LEU A 312 8.08 -17.32 5.59
N GLY A 313 8.18 -17.90 4.38
CA GLY A 313 7.78 -17.23 3.15
C GLY A 313 6.30 -16.84 3.12
N ALA A 314 5.40 -17.75 3.52
CA ALA A 314 3.97 -17.47 3.59
C ALA A 314 3.63 -16.39 4.62
N THR A 315 4.31 -16.37 5.76
CA THR A 315 4.14 -15.35 6.80
C THR A 315 4.64 -13.98 6.31
N ALA A 316 5.79 -13.95 5.62
CA ALA A 316 6.33 -12.73 5.03
C ALA A 316 5.38 -12.14 3.97
N GLU A 317 4.78 -12.98 3.11
CA GLU A 317 3.77 -12.54 2.14
C GLU A 317 2.52 -11.94 2.82
N LYS A 318 2.10 -12.46 3.99
CA LYS A 318 1.02 -11.88 4.79
C LYS A 318 1.41 -10.52 5.37
N ALA A 319 2.62 -10.40 5.91
CA ALA A 319 3.14 -9.12 6.40
C ALA A 319 3.22 -8.07 5.28
N ALA A 320 3.65 -8.45 4.08
CA ALA A 320 3.66 -7.56 2.92
C ALA A 320 2.24 -7.13 2.47
N ALA A 321 1.26 -8.02 2.57
CA ALA A 321 -0.11 -7.74 2.13
C ALA A 321 -0.93 -6.89 3.13
N VAL A 322 -0.66 -7.04 4.44
CA VAL A 322 -1.50 -6.50 5.53
C VAL A 322 -0.75 -5.51 6.44
N GLY A 323 0.58 -5.51 6.39
CA GLY A 323 1.41 -4.64 7.21
C GLY A 323 1.30 -3.15 6.88
N THR A 324 2.08 -2.35 7.60
CA THR A 324 2.24 -0.90 7.42
C THR A 324 3.32 -0.56 6.39
N ALA A 325 3.74 -1.55 5.59
CA ALA A 325 4.84 -1.44 4.65
C ALA A 325 4.52 -0.49 3.50
N ASN A 326 5.52 0.29 3.07
CA ASN A 326 5.44 1.02 1.82
C ASN A 326 5.65 0.08 0.62
N LYS A 327 5.41 0.58 -0.59
CA LYS A 327 5.54 -0.20 -1.82
C LYS A 327 6.94 -0.84 -2.00
N SER A 328 8.00 -0.12 -1.66
CA SER A 328 9.38 -0.62 -1.80
C SER A 328 9.67 -1.77 -0.82
N THR A 329 9.22 -1.66 0.44
CA THR A 329 9.34 -2.73 1.43
C THR A 329 8.55 -3.96 1.00
N VAL A 330 7.33 -3.79 0.47
CA VAL A 330 6.51 -4.90 -0.07
C VAL A 330 7.25 -5.63 -1.20
N GLU A 331 7.79 -4.89 -2.19
CA GLU A 331 8.57 -5.47 -3.30
C GLU A 331 9.83 -6.17 -2.79
N GLY A 332 10.51 -5.59 -1.80
CA GLY A 332 11.66 -6.18 -1.13
C GLY A 332 11.33 -7.51 -0.45
N ILE A 333 10.21 -7.58 0.27
CA ILE A 333 9.74 -8.82 0.91
C ILE A 333 9.43 -9.87 -0.16
N GLN A 334 8.70 -9.51 -1.21
CA GLN A 334 8.36 -10.44 -2.30
C GLN A 334 9.61 -11.00 -2.98
N ALA A 335 10.62 -10.16 -3.22
CA ALA A 335 11.90 -10.60 -3.77
C ALA A 335 12.64 -11.57 -2.82
N ALA A 336 12.67 -11.27 -1.52
CA ALA A 336 13.30 -12.14 -0.53
C ALA A 336 12.56 -13.47 -0.38
N VAL A 337 11.22 -13.48 -0.41
CA VAL A 337 10.40 -14.71 -0.39
C VAL A 337 10.68 -15.57 -1.62
N LYS A 338 10.74 -14.96 -2.81
CA LYS A 338 11.09 -15.66 -4.05
C LYS A 338 12.47 -16.31 -3.92
N SER A 339 13.48 -15.55 -3.48
CA SER A 339 14.83 -16.08 -3.29
C SER A 339 14.88 -17.21 -2.24
N THR A 340 14.09 -17.14 -1.16
CA THR A 340 13.96 -18.23 -0.18
C THR A 340 13.40 -19.49 -0.85
N ARG A 341 12.35 -19.37 -1.66
CA ARG A 341 11.76 -20.50 -2.40
C ARG A 341 12.75 -21.13 -3.38
N ASP A 342 13.55 -20.31 -4.07
CA ASP A 342 14.54 -20.77 -5.05
C ASP A 342 15.76 -21.44 -4.37
N LEU A 343 16.23 -20.91 -3.23
CA LEU A 343 17.41 -21.41 -2.51
C LEU A 343 17.13 -22.66 -1.67
N THR A 344 15.92 -22.79 -1.12
CA THR A 344 15.55 -23.90 -0.21
C THR A 344 15.83 -25.30 -0.80
N PRO A 345 15.37 -25.66 -2.02
CA PRO A 345 15.67 -26.97 -2.61
C PRO A 345 17.16 -27.13 -2.97
N GLN A 346 17.87 -26.04 -3.26
CA GLN A 346 19.31 -26.07 -3.55
C GLN A 346 20.12 -26.39 -2.29
N VAL A 347 19.76 -25.79 -1.14
CA VAL A 347 20.35 -26.12 0.17
C VAL A 347 20.14 -27.59 0.51
N VAL A 348 18.91 -28.11 0.35
CA VAL A 348 18.59 -29.52 0.61
C VAL A 348 19.40 -30.45 -0.31
N SER A 349 19.52 -30.09 -1.58
CA SER A 349 20.31 -30.86 -2.55
C SER A 349 21.80 -30.88 -2.19
N ALA A 350 22.37 -29.73 -1.84
CA ALA A 350 23.75 -29.64 -1.39
C ALA A 350 23.99 -30.44 -0.09
N ALA A 351 23.06 -30.36 0.87
CA ALA A 351 23.09 -31.14 2.11
C ALA A 351 23.03 -32.66 1.82
N ARG A 352 22.22 -33.09 0.86
CA ARG A 352 22.11 -34.50 0.45
C ARG A 352 23.38 -34.99 -0.26
N ILE A 353 24.04 -34.15 -1.05
CA ILE A 353 25.34 -34.47 -1.65
C ILE A 353 26.39 -34.65 -0.56
N LEU A 354 26.41 -33.77 0.44
CA LEU A 354 27.31 -33.87 1.60
C LEU A 354 27.05 -35.15 2.41
N LEU A 355 25.78 -35.50 2.62
CA LEU A 355 25.37 -36.75 3.27
C LEU A 355 25.94 -37.97 2.54
N ARG A 356 25.88 -38.01 1.21
CA ARG A 356 26.39 -39.13 0.40
C ARG A 356 27.92 -39.19 0.30
N ASN A 357 28.62 -38.09 0.57
CA ASN A 357 30.07 -37.99 0.43
C ASN A 357 30.72 -37.45 1.71
N PRO A 358 30.71 -38.20 2.84
CA PRO A 358 31.33 -37.75 4.09
C PRO A 358 32.82 -37.47 3.91
N GLY A 359 33.30 -36.33 4.45
CA GLY A 359 34.70 -35.92 4.35
C GLY A 359 35.10 -35.27 3.02
N ASN A 360 34.19 -35.15 2.04
CA ASN A 360 34.46 -34.42 0.80
C ASN A 360 34.41 -32.90 1.04
N GLN A 361 35.57 -32.25 1.00
CA GLN A 361 35.70 -30.81 1.23
C GLN A 361 34.89 -29.97 0.23
N ALA A 362 34.88 -30.35 -1.06
CA ALA A 362 34.14 -29.59 -2.08
C ALA A 362 32.62 -29.64 -1.86
N ALA A 363 32.10 -30.79 -1.40
CA ALA A 363 30.69 -30.93 -1.04
C ALA A 363 30.34 -30.09 0.20
N PHE A 364 31.24 -30.06 1.19
CA PHE A 364 31.10 -29.25 2.39
C PHE A 364 31.10 -27.75 2.07
N ASP A 365 32.07 -27.27 1.30
CA ASP A 365 32.19 -25.85 0.90
C ASP A 365 30.97 -25.40 0.08
N HIS A 366 30.46 -26.26 -0.80
CA HIS A 366 29.25 -25.99 -1.56
C HIS A 366 28.02 -25.87 -0.65
N PHE A 367 27.83 -26.82 0.28
CA PHE A 367 26.74 -26.77 1.25
C PHE A 367 26.83 -25.52 2.15
N GLU A 368 28.01 -25.19 2.68
CA GLU A 368 28.20 -24.00 3.50
C GLU A 368 27.88 -22.72 2.73
N THR A 369 28.27 -22.64 1.46
CA THR A 369 27.95 -21.50 0.60
C THR A 369 26.43 -21.35 0.42
N MET A 370 25.73 -22.44 0.07
CA MET A 370 24.27 -22.42 -0.10
C MET A 370 23.55 -22.11 1.22
N LYS A 371 23.99 -22.71 2.32
CA LYS A 371 23.46 -22.47 3.66
C LYS A 371 23.58 -21.00 4.05
N ASN A 372 24.75 -20.40 3.88
CA ASN A 372 24.99 -19.01 4.27
C ASN A 372 24.19 -18.05 3.38
N GLN A 373 24.12 -18.29 2.07
CA GLN A 373 23.26 -17.50 1.18
C GLN A 373 21.77 -17.55 1.59
N TRP A 374 21.28 -18.72 1.99
CA TRP A 374 19.92 -18.86 2.50
C TRP A 374 19.72 -18.11 3.82
N ILE A 375 20.66 -18.22 4.77
CA ILE A 375 20.62 -17.51 6.06
C ILE A 375 20.62 -16.00 5.83
N ASP A 376 21.52 -15.47 5.01
CA ASP A 376 21.62 -14.04 4.69
C ASP A 376 20.30 -13.51 4.09
N ASN A 377 19.69 -14.28 3.18
CA ASN A 377 18.41 -13.91 2.59
C ASN A 377 17.26 -13.92 3.62
N VAL A 378 17.25 -14.88 4.55
CA VAL A 378 16.25 -14.96 5.61
C VAL A 378 16.45 -13.86 6.66
N GLU A 379 17.68 -13.47 6.97
CA GLU A 379 17.96 -12.31 7.83
C GLU A 379 17.48 -11.01 7.19
N LYS A 380 17.74 -10.83 5.89
CA LYS A 380 17.20 -9.71 5.09
C LYS A 380 15.67 -9.71 5.10
N MET A 381 15.04 -10.87 4.82
CA MET A 381 13.58 -11.02 4.85
C MET A 381 13.02 -10.66 6.23
N THR A 382 13.67 -11.10 7.31
CA THR A 382 13.26 -10.78 8.68
C THR A 382 13.31 -9.27 8.94
N GLY A 383 14.36 -8.58 8.50
CA GLY A 383 14.46 -7.13 8.61
C GLY A 383 13.32 -6.39 7.89
N LEU A 384 12.98 -6.80 6.67
CA LEU A 384 11.91 -6.20 5.89
C LEU A 384 10.52 -6.50 6.49
N VAL A 385 10.31 -7.71 7.02
CA VAL A 385 9.08 -8.09 7.71
C VAL A 385 8.91 -7.30 9.00
N ASP A 386 9.99 -7.09 9.77
CA ASP A 386 9.94 -6.24 10.97
C ASP A 386 9.62 -4.78 10.63
N GLU A 387 10.15 -4.26 9.52
CA GLU A 387 9.80 -2.93 9.01
C GLU A 387 8.34 -2.80 8.57
N ALA A 388 7.73 -3.89 8.12
CA ALA A 388 6.32 -3.94 7.71
C ALA A 388 5.33 -3.98 8.88
N ILE A 389 5.81 -4.03 10.13
CA ILE A 389 4.99 -4.19 11.33
C ILE A 389 5.24 -3.02 12.27
N ASP A 390 4.19 -2.57 12.94
CA ASP A 390 4.33 -1.59 14.00
C ASP A 390 5.16 -2.17 15.17
N THR A 391 6.29 -1.53 15.48
CA THR A 391 7.23 -1.98 16.50
C THR A 391 6.55 -2.16 17.86
N LYS A 392 5.65 -1.24 18.24
CA LYS A 392 4.92 -1.35 19.51
C LYS A 392 4.05 -2.62 19.54
N SER A 393 3.27 -2.84 18.49
CA SER A 393 2.44 -4.04 18.34
C SER A 393 3.26 -5.33 18.35
N LEU A 394 4.45 -5.32 17.73
CA LEU A 394 5.37 -6.46 17.77
C LEU A 394 5.91 -6.73 19.19
N LEU A 395 6.24 -5.68 19.94
CA LEU A 395 6.69 -5.79 21.33
C LEU A 395 5.56 -6.30 22.24
N ASP A 396 4.34 -5.78 22.09
CA ASP A 396 3.15 -6.25 22.82
C ASP A 396 2.86 -7.73 22.54
N ALA A 397 2.88 -8.13 21.25
CA ALA A 397 2.71 -9.53 20.86
C ALA A 397 3.79 -10.44 21.44
N SER A 398 5.04 -9.98 21.43
CA SER A 398 6.18 -10.76 21.95
C SER A 398 6.16 -10.88 23.48
N GLU A 399 5.75 -9.83 24.19
CA GLU A 399 5.53 -9.86 25.64
C GLU A 399 4.45 -10.89 26.00
N GLU A 400 3.30 -10.85 25.32
CA GLU A 400 2.19 -11.78 25.54
C GLU A 400 2.58 -13.22 25.21
N ALA A 401 3.36 -13.44 24.15
CA ALA A 401 3.87 -14.76 23.82
C ALA A 401 4.86 -15.30 24.86
N ILE A 402 5.70 -14.43 25.46
CA ILE A 402 6.57 -14.81 26.58
C ILE A 402 5.75 -15.21 27.81
N LYS A 403 4.66 -14.48 28.13
CA LYS A 403 3.74 -14.86 29.23
C LYS A 403 3.17 -16.26 29.01
N LYS A 404 2.66 -16.54 27.80
CA LYS A 404 2.13 -17.86 27.43
C LYS A 404 3.19 -18.96 27.51
N ASP A 405 4.42 -18.68 27.06
CA ASP A 405 5.51 -19.65 27.14
C ASP A 405 5.96 -19.90 28.60
N LEU A 406 5.88 -18.90 29.47
CA LEU A 406 6.11 -19.06 30.91
C LEU A 406 5.02 -19.92 31.57
N ASP A 407 3.76 -19.75 31.18
CA ASP A 407 2.66 -20.60 31.66
C ASP A 407 2.80 -22.06 31.17
N LYS A 408 3.24 -22.28 29.93
CA LYS A 408 3.59 -23.64 29.45
C LYS A 408 4.70 -24.26 30.29
N CYS A 409 5.72 -23.49 30.68
CA CYS A 409 6.76 -23.96 31.59
C CYS A 409 6.19 -24.33 32.97
N ARG A 410 5.24 -23.55 33.51
CA ARG A 410 4.55 -23.88 34.77
C ARG A 410 3.78 -25.20 34.68
N VAL A 411 3.03 -25.39 33.59
CA VAL A 411 2.31 -26.64 33.33
C VAL A 411 3.27 -27.81 33.15
N ALA A 412 4.39 -27.61 32.47
CA ALA A 412 5.43 -28.63 32.31
C ALA A 412 6.06 -29.04 33.65
N MET A 413 6.30 -28.09 34.56
CA MET A 413 6.79 -28.39 35.92
C MET A 413 5.75 -29.19 36.72
N ALA A 414 4.48 -28.77 36.69
CA ALA A 414 3.40 -29.48 37.38
C ALA A 414 3.19 -30.91 36.86
N ASN A 415 3.38 -31.12 35.56
CA ASN A 415 3.24 -32.42 34.91
C ASN A 415 4.55 -33.23 34.85
N HIS A 416 5.64 -32.76 35.47
CA HIS A 416 6.94 -33.43 35.48
C HIS A 416 7.53 -33.70 34.08
N GLN A 417 7.42 -32.73 33.16
CA GLN A 417 7.88 -32.81 31.77
C GLN A 417 9.11 -31.90 31.53
N PRO A 418 10.33 -32.35 31.86
CA PRO A 418 11.54 -31.52 31.74
C PRO A 418 11.84 -31.10 30.29
N GLN A 419 11.52 -31.93 29.30
CA GLN A 419 11.70 -31.58 27.88
C GLN A 419 10.81 -30.39 27.47
N MET A 420 9.55 -30.37 27.92
CA MET A 420 8.61 -29.28 27.63
C MET A 420 9.00 -27.99 28.34
N LEU A 421 9.56 -28.08 29.55
CA LEU A 421 10.14 -26.94 30.26
C LEU A 421 11.32 -26.34 29.48
N VAL A 422 12.27 -27.16 29.04
CA VAL A 422 13.43 -26.69 28.28
C VAL A 422 13.00 -26.07 26.94
N ALA A 423 12.03 -26.66 26.26
CA ALA A 423 11.47 -26.10 25.03
C ALA A 423 10.83 -24.73 25.27
N GLY A 424 10.04 -24.58 26.34
CA GLY A 424 9.43 -23.30 26.72
C GLY A 424 10.47 -22.23 27.09
N ALA A 425 11.45 -22.56 27.92
CA ALA A 425 12.55 -21.65 28.27
C ALA A 425 13.37 -21.22 27.05
N THR A 426 13.62 -22.14 26.12
CA THR A 426 14.30 -21.84 24.84
C THR A 426 13.46 -20.90 23.97
N SER A 427 12.13 -21.06 23.96
CA SER A 427 11.22 -20.13 23.29
C SER A 427 11.30 -18.73 23.88
N ILE A 428 11.24 -18.61 25.22
CA ILE A 428 11.37 -17.32 25.93
C ILE A 428 12.70 -16.63 25.57
N ALA A 429 13.82 -17.37 25.64
CA ALA A 429 15.13 -16.82 25.33
C ALA A 429 15.23 -16.32 23.88
N ARG A 430 14.66 -17.06 22.92
CA ARG A 430 14.64 -16.64 21.50
C ARG A 430 13.80 -15.37 21.30
N ARG A 431 12.61 -15.29 21.91
CA ARG A 431 11.77 -14.09 21.84
C ARG A 431 12.44 -12.87 22.49
N ALA A 432 13.10 -13.05 23.64
CA ALA A 432 13.86 -11.97 24.28
C ALA A 432 15.01 -11.48 23.40
N ASN A 433 15.77 -12.38 22.76
CA ASN A 433 16.82 -11.99 21.81
C ASN A 433 16.27 -11.29 20.56
N ARG A 434 15.10 -11.69 20.07
CA ARG A 434 14.42 -11.00 18.96
C ARG A 434 14.04 -9.56 19.35
N ILE A 435 13.51 -9.35 20.56
CA ILE A 435 13.21 -8.01 21.09
C ILE A 435 14.47 -7.14 21.13
N LEU A 436 15.60 -7.69 21.59
CA LEU A 436 16.89 -6.98 21.58
C LEU A 436 17.34 -6.61 20.15
N LEU A 437 17.14 -7.49 19.17
CA LEU A 437 17.47 -7.23 17.78
C LEU A 437 16.61 -6.09 17.20
N VAL A 438 15.31 -6.12 17.46
CA VAL A 438 14.37 -5.06 17.03
C VAL A 438 14.74 -3.73 17.69
N ALA A 439 14.98 -3.72 19.01
CA ALA A 439 15.38 -2.52 19.74
C ALA A 439 16.70 -1.93 19.20
N LYS A 440 17.69 -2.78 18.91
CA LYS A 440 18.96 -2.36 18.32
C LYS A 440 18.77 -1.69 16.96
N ARG A 441 17.94 -2.26 16.08
CA ARG A 441 17.63 -1.68 14.76
C ARG A 441 16.95 -0.32 14.88
N GLU A 442 16.03 -0.17 15.82
CA GLU A 442 15.34 1.12 16.05
C GLU A 442 16.28 2.20 16.63
N VAL A 443 17.25 1.80 17.46
CA VAL A 443 18.33 2.67 17.94
C VAL A 443 19.30 3.08 16.82
N GLU A 444 19.54 2.21 15.84
CA GLU A 444 20.34 2.50 14.65
C GLU A 444 19.59 3.40 13.66
N ASN A 445 18.26 3.25 13.58
CA ASN A 445 17.36 4.06 12.76
C ASN A 445 17.20 5.49 13.29
N SER A 446 17.17 5.67 14.61
CA SER A 446 16.98 6.98 15.24
C SER A 446 18.27 7.78 15.42
N GLU A 447 18.17 9.09 15.27
CA GLU A 447 19.20 10.10 15.58
C GLU A 447 18.87 10.90 16.85
N ASP A 448 17.72 10.67 17.49
CA ASP A 448 17.35 11.30 18.76
C ASP A 448 18.19 10.70 19.92
N PRO A 449 19.09 11.48 20.56
CA PRO A 449 19.92 10.96 21.64
C PRO A 449 19.13 10.41 22.82
N LYS A 450 18.03 11.08 23.20
CA LYS A 450 17.24 10.69 24.39
C LYS A 450 16.57 9.35 24.17
N PHE A 451 15.88 9.18 23.04
CA PHE A 451 15.28 7.90 22.67
C PHE A 451 16.32 6.78 22.59
N ARG A 452 17.46 7.03 21.93
CA ARG A 452 18.52 6.03 21.79
C ARG A 452 19.09 5.59 23.14
N GLU A 453 19.31 6.50 24.07
CA GLU A 453 19.80 6.17 25.41
C GLU A 453 18.78 5.35 26.21
N VAL A 454 17.51 5.76 26.23
CA VAL A 454 16.45 5.06 26.97
C VAL A 454 16.26 3.64 26.43
N VAL A 455 16.19 3.46 25.11
CA VAL A 455 16.02 2.12 24.51
C VAL A 455 17.26 1.25 24.74
N LYS A 456 18.48 1.80 24.66
CA LYS A 456 19.71 1.07 24.97
C LYS A 456 19.74 0.60 26.42
N ALA A 457 19.44 1.49 27.38
CA ALA A 457 19.43 1.14 28.79
C ALA A 457 18.43 0.01 29.10
N ALA A 458 17.21 0.08 28.55
CA ALA A 458 16.21 -0.97 28.70
C ALA A 458 16.64 -2.29 28.03
N SER A 459 17.32 -2.21 26.88
CA SER A 459 17.85 -3.39 26.16
C SER A 459 18.98 -4.06 26.94
N ASP A 460 19.88 -3.28 27.54
CA ASP A 460 20.98 -3.78 28.36
C ASP A 460 20.43 -4.52 29.59
N GLU A 461 19.40 -3.97 30.25
CA GLU A 461 18.71 -4.64 31.36
C GLU A 461 18.10 -5.98 30.90
N LEU A 462 17.37 -6.01 29.78
CA LEU A 462 16.79 -7.25 29.24
C LEU A 462 17.88 -8.30 28.95
N SER A 463 19.00 -7.90 28.33
CA SER A 463 20.08 -8.84 27.99
C SER A 463 20.65 -9.58 29.22
N GLN A 464 20.76 -8.89 30.36
CA GLN A 464 21.29 -9.44 31.60
C GLN A 464 20.34 -10.46 32.26
N THR A 465 19.06 -10.42 31.93
CA THR A 465 18.05 -11.34 32.50
C THR A 465 17.98 -12.71 31.81
N ILE A 466 18.48 -12.84 30.57
CA ILE A 466 18.32 -14.06 29.75
C ILE A 466 19.13 -15.23 30.33
N SER A 467 20.42 -15.01 30.61
CA SER A 467 21.32 -16.08 31.07
C SER A 467 20.88 -16.71 32.40
N PRO A 468 20.51 -15.93 33.45
CA PRO A 468 19.95 -16.48 34.69
C PRO A 468 18.73 -17.38 34.47
N MET A 469 17.81 -16.99 33.59
CA MET A 469 16.61 -17.80 33.30
C MET A 469 16.97 -19.12 32.62
N VAL A 470 17.89 -19.12 31.64
CA VAL A 470 18.33 -20.34 30.95
C VAL A 470 19.05 -21.28 31.92
N MET A 471 19.90 -20.76 32.81
CA MET A 471 20.55 -21.55 33.85
C MET A 471 19.53 -22.14 34.84
N GLY A 472 18.55 -21.33 35.26
CA GLY A 472 17.45 -21.78 36.12
C GLY A 472 16.66 -22.92 35.47
N ALA A 473 16.30 -22.79 34.19
CA ALA A 473 15.59 -23.83 33.44
C ALA A 473 16.37 -25.15 33.38
N LYS A 474 17.70 -25.08 33.17
CA LYS A 474 18.57 -26.26 33.19
C LYS A 474 18.63 -26.92 34.58
N ALA A 475 18.69 -26.12 35.64
CA ALA A 475 18.68 -26.63 37.01
C ALA A 475 17.37 -27.37 37.33
N VAL A 476 16.22 -26.76 37.00
CA VAL A 476 14.91 -27.41 37.15
C VAL A 476 14.81 -28.66 36.28
N ALA A 477 15.32 -28.65 35.05
CA ALA A 477 15.29 -29.83 34.20
C ALA A 477 16.06 -31.02 34.80
N GLY A 478 17.13 -30.75 35.57
CA GLY A 478 17.88 -31.78 36.30
C GLY A 478 17.15 -32.33 37.53
N ASN A 479 16.32 -31.52 38.20
CA ASN A 479 15.48 -31.96 39.31
C ASN A 479 14.14 -31.21 39.33
N ILE A 480 13.20 -31.67 38.50
CA ILE A 480 11.96 -30.94 38.23
C ILE A 480 11.00 -30.88 39.41
N GLN A 481 11.20 -31.71 40.43
CA GLN A 481 10.33 -31.76 41.61
C GLN A 481 10.72 -30.77 42.71
N ASP A 482 11.91 -30.17 42.62
CA ASP A 482 12.42 -29.24 43.64
C ASP A 482 11.69 -27.89 43.61
N PRO A 483 10.87 -27.55 44.63
CA PRO A 483 10.10 -26.31 44.63
C PRO A 483 10.98 -25.04 44.66
N SER A 484 12.19 -25.13 45.21
CA SER A 484 13.10 -23.99 45.29
C SER A 484 13.67 -23.62 43.91
N LEU A 485 14.02 -24.64 43.12
CA LEU A 485 14.52 -24.48 41.76
C LEU A 485 13.39 -23.99 40.84
N GLN A 486 12.18 -24.56 40.96
CA GLN A 486 11.00 -24.10 40.22
C GLN A 486 10.73 -22.61 40.49
N LYS A 487 10.75 -22.20 41.77
CA LYS A 487 10.56 -20.79 42.15
C LYS A 487 11.65 -19.88 41.56
N GLY A 488 12.92 -20.28 41.68
CA GLY A 488 14.04 -19.48 41.14
C GLY A 488 13.98 -19.29 39.62
N PHE A 489 13.55 -20.32 38.88
CA PHE A 489 13.28 -20.21 37.44
C PHE A 489 12.13 -19.23 37.14
N LEU A 490 11.00 -19.35 37.87
CA LEU A 490 9.85 -18.46 37.67
C LEU A 490 10.17 -17.01 38.00
N ASP A 491 10.88 -16.75 39.09
CA ASP A 491 11.34 -15.41 39.46
C ASP A 491 12.22 -14.80 38.36
N SER A 492 13.08 -15.61 37.74
CA SER A 492 13.89 -15.19 36.59
C SER A 492 13.04 -14.94 35.33
N GLY A 493 11.99 -15.74 35.10
CA GLY A 493 11.02 -15.53 34.03
C GLY A 493 10.23 -14.23 34.17
N TYR A 494 9.76 -13.89 35.38
CA TYR A 494 9.08 -12.62 35.63
C TYR A 494 10.02 -11.41 35.52
N LYS A 495 11.30 -11.55 35.83
CA LYS A 495 12.31 -10.52 35.57
C LYS A 495 12.47 -10.23 34.07
N ILE A 496 12.49 -11.27 33.23
CA ILE A 496 12.47 -11.09 31.76
C ILE A 496 11.23 -10.28 31.35
N LEU A 497 10.04 -10.66 31.84
CA LEU A 497 8.81 -9.94 31.51
C LEU A 497 8.85 -8.46 31.93
N GLY A 498 9.36 -8.16 33.13
CA GLY A 498 9.56 -6.78 33.59
C GLY A 498 10.53 -6.00 32.70
N ALA A 499 11.64 -6.61 32.29
CA ALA A 499 12.60 -5.96 31.40
C ALA A 499 12.04 -5.76 29.98
N VAL A 500 11.27 -6.72 29.45
CA VAL A 500 10.55 -6.56 28.18
C VAL A 500 9.53 -5.42 28.26
N ALA A 501 8.78 -5.31 29.36
CA ALA A 501 7.82 -4.22 29.56
C ALA A 501 8.53 -2.84 29.55
N LYS A 502 9.70 -2.73 30.19
CA LYS A 502 10.53 -1.51 30.14
C LYS A 502 11.01 -1.17 28.71
N VAL A 503 11.44 -2.18 27.95
CA VAL A 503 11.78 -1.98 26.53
C VAL A 503 10.56 -1.45 25.78
N ARG A 504 9.37 -2.03 25.96
CA ARG A 504 8.14 -1.53 25.34
C ARG A 504 7.81 -0.09 25.77
N GLU A 505 7.91 0.22 27.05
CA GLU A 505 7.66 1.57 27.59
C GLU A 505 8.58 2.63 26.98
N ALA A 506 9.82 2.27 26.62
CA ALA A 506 10.75 3.15 25.92
C ALA A 506 10.26 3.59 24.52
N PHE A 507 9.34 2.84 23.91
CA PHE A 507 8.70 3.17 22.63
C PHE A 507 7.37 3.91 22.79
N GLN A 508 6.88 4.13 24.01
CA GLN A 508 5.69 4.94 24.23
C GLN A 508 5.99 6.43 24.01
N PRO A 509 5.05 7.21 23.45
CA PRO A 509 5.19 8.66 23.42
C PRO A 509 5.36 9.17 24.85
N GLN A 510 6.49 9.80 25.16
CA GLN A 510 6.59 10.57 26.40
C GLN A 510 5.70 11.79 26.24
N GLU A 511 4.46 11.72 26.71
CA GLU A 511 3.63 12.91 26.81
C GLU A 511 4.38 13.92 27.68
N PRO A 512 4.62 15.15 27.21
CA PRO A 512 5.14 16.19 28.08
C PRO A 512 4.09 16.39 29.18
N ASP A 513 4.53 16.18 30.42
CA ASP A 513 3.74 16.28 31.65
C ASP A 513 3.32 17.74 31.90
N PHE A 514 2.44 18.26 31.04
CA PHE A 514 1.73 19.50 31.26
C PHE A 514 0.45 19.13 32.00
N PRO A 515 0.31 19.45 33.30
CA PRO A 515 -0.97 19.32 33.96
C PRO A 515 -2.00 20.11 33.15
N PRO A 516 -3.19 19.54 32.87
CA PRO A 516 -4.22 20.26 32.14
C PRO A 516 -4.44 21.59 32.86
N PRO A 517 -4.47 22.74 32.13
CA PRO A 517 -4.68 24.02 32.77
C PRO A 517 -5.98 23.94 33.58
N PRO A 518 -5.99 24.45 34.83
CA PRO A 518 -7.19 24.41 35.64
C PRO A 518 -8.35 25.03 34.85
N PRO A 519 -9.55 24.42 34.89
CA PRO A 519 -10.70 24.97 34.21
C PRO A 519 -10.87 26.44 34.65
N PRO A 520 -11.13 27.37 33.71
CA PRO A 520 -11.27 28.77 34.06
C PRO A 520 -12.38 28.93 35.11
N GLU A 521 -12.05 29.55 36.25
CA GLU A 521 -13.01 29.83 37.33
C GLU A 521 -14.01 30.89 36.89
N LEU A 522 -15.05 30.44 36.16
CA LEU A 522 -16.13 31.27 35.65
C LEU A 522 -16.99 31.88 36.78
N ASP A 523 -16.92 31.32 37.99
CA ASP A 523 -17.71 31.74 39.16
C ASP A 523 -17.25 33.08 39.78
N GLN A 524 -16.07 33.59 39.39
CA GLN A 524 -15.56 34.88 39.87
C GLN A 524 -15.96 36.07 38.98
N LEU A 525 -16.74 35.85 37.91
CA LEU A 525 -17.26 36.92 37.06
C LEU A 525 -18.45 37.60 37.74
N THR A 526 -18.17 38.69 38.48
CA THR A 526 -19.21 39.62 38.93
C THR A 526 -19.49 40.62 37.81
N LEU A 527 -20.72 40.60 37.28
CA LEU A 527 -21.24 41.70 36.46
C LEU A 527 -21.54 42.86 37.41
N ASN A 528 -20.62 43.82 37.53
CA ASN A 528 -20.97 45.13 38.06
C ASN A 528 -21.84 45.82 37.00
N ASP A 529 -23.17 45.67 37.11
CA ASP A 529 -24.17 46.44 36.36
C ASP A 529 -24.30 47.88 36.93
N GLU A 530 -23.16 48.54 37.16
CA GLU A 530 -23.18 49.98 37.42
C GLU A 530 -23.33 50.68 36.07
N ALA A 531 -24.53 51.19 35.80
CA ALA A 531 -24.81 51.93 34.58
C ALA A 531 -23.78 53.05 34.41
N ALA A 532 -23.04 53.02 33.30
CA ALA A 532 -22.01 54.00 33.00
C ALA A 532 -22.57 55.44 33.10
N PRO A 533 -21.85 56.39 33.73
CA PRO A 533 -22.31 57.77 33.79
C PRO A 533 -22.50 58.32 32.36
N PRO A 534 -23.52 59.17 32.12
CA PRO A 534 -23.82 59.65 30.78
C PRO A 534 -22.61 60.35 30.17
N LYS A 535 -22.29 59.97 28.92
CA LYS A 535 -21.16 60.52 28.17
C LYS A 535 -21.26 62.05 28.09
N PRO A 536 -20.22 62.82 28.43
CA PRO A 536 -20.15 64.23 28.07
C PRO A 536 -20.13 64.35 26.53
N PRO A 537 -20.68 65.43 25.95
CA PRO A 537 -20.66 65.63 24.50
C PRO A 537 -19.22 65.67 23.99
N LEU A 538 -18.95 64.91 22.92
CA LEU A 538 -17.64 64.84 22.26
C LEU A 538 -17.31 66.20 21.61
N PRO A 539 -16.07 66.70 21.73
CA PRO A 539 -15.58 67.77 20.86
C PRO A 539 -15.58 67.28 19.41
N GLU A 540 -16.04 68.10 18.48
CA GLU A 540 -16.02 67.80 17.05
C GLU A 540 -14.58 67.49 16.59
N GLY A 541 -14.32 66.29 16.05
CA GLY A 541 -13.13 66.07 15.21
C GLY A 541 -12.37 64.75 15.28
N GLU A 542 -12.62 63.83 16.21
CA GLU A 542 -11.89 62.54 16.24
C GLU A 542 -12.80 61.34 16.04
N VAL A 543 -12.94 60.91 14.79
CA VAL A 543 -13.51 59.60 14.43
C VAL A 543 -12.39 58.55 14.52
N PRO A 544 -12.61 57.36 15.11
CA PRO A 544 -11.63 56.29 15.08
C PRO A 544 -11.26 55.93 13.63
N PRO A 545 -10.01 55.52 13.34
CA PRO A 545 -9.63 55.13 11.98
C PRO A 545 -10.53 54.00 11.47
N PRO A 546 -10.90 53.99 10.18
CA PRO A 546 -11.75 52.95 9.60
C PRO A 546 -11.09 51.59 9.79
N ARG A 547 -11.86 50.62 10.29
CA ARG A 547 -11.40 49.24 10.47
C ARG A 547 -11.01 48.71 9.08
N PRO A 548 -9.76 48.21 8.88
CA PRO A 548 -9.40 47.56 7.62
C PRO A 548 -10.36 46.38 7.36
N PRO A 549 -10.60 46.02 6.09
CA PRO A 549 -11.45 44.89 5.76
C PRO A 549 -10.97 43.66 6.55
N PRO A 550 -11.87 42.93 7.25
CA PRO A 550 -11.48 41.75 7.98
C PRO A 550 -10.80 40.75 7.01
N PRO A 551 -9.69 40.11 7.40
CA PRO A 551 -9.10 39.06 6.58
C PRO A 551 -10.16 37.98 6.32
N GLU A 552 -10.26 37.50 5.08
CA GLU A 552 -11.19 36.41 4.75
C GLU A 552 -10.83 35.16 5.58
N GLU A 553 -11.68 34.83 6.55
CA GLU A 553 -11.53 33.67 7.41
C GLU A 553 -11.80 32.36 6.67
N LYS A 554 -12.49 32.38 5.52
CA LYS A 554 -12.84 31.18 4.76
C LYS A 554 -11.65 30.67 3.95
N ASP A 555 -11.22 29.44 4.21
CA ASP A 555 -10.41 28.67 3.25
C ASP A 555 -11.17 28.56 1.91
N GLU A 556 -10.49 28.73 0.78
CA GLU A 556 -11.08 28.55 -0.55
C GLU A 556 -11.67 27.15 -0.69
N GLU A 557 -12.99 27.05 -0.87
CA GLU A 557 -13.69 25.78 -1.10
C GLU A 557 -13.36 25.22 -2.49
N PHE A 558 -13.31 23.89 -2.59
CA PHE A 558 -13.06 23.24 -3.88
C PHE A 558 -14.21 23.57 -4.86
N PRO A 559 -13.91 23.97 -6.11
CA PRO A 559 -14.94 24.40 -7.05
C PRO A 559 -15.98 23.30 -7.31
N GLU A 560 -17.26 23.62 -7.08
CA GLU A 560 -18.36 22.75 -7.50
C GLU A 560 -18.47 22.73 -9.03
N GLN A 561 -18.63 21.54 -9.61
CA GLN A 561 -18.90 21.40 -11.04
C GLN A 561 -20.34 21.88 -11.31
N LYS A 562 -20.50 22.86 -12.20
CA LYS A 562 -21.83 23.33 -12.61
C LYS A 562 -22.38 22.40 -13.70
N ALA A 563 -23.70 22.22 -13.72
CA ALA A 563 -24.35 21.45 -14.77
C ALA A 563 -24.03 22.05 -16.15
N GLY A 564 -23.35 21.27 -17.00
CA GLY A 564 -22.89 21.69 -18.34
C GLY A 564 -21.40 22.04 -18.46
N ASP A 565 -20.62 22.02 -17.37
CA ASP A 565 -19.16 22.22 -17.44
C ASP A 565 -18.48 21.03 -18.16
N VAL A 566 -17.72 21.31 -19.21
CA VAL A 566 -16.91 20.29 -19.90
C VAL A 566 -15.53 20.22 -19.25
N VAL A 567 -15.28 19.14 -18.50
CA VAL A 567 -14.03 18.95 -17.74
C VAL A 567 -13.37 17.62 -18.06
N ASN A 568 -12.06 17.54 -17.85
CA ASN A 568 -11.36 16.26 -17.83
C ASN A 568 -11.56 15.55 -16.49
N GLU A 569 -12.45 14.55 -16.47
CA GLU A 569 -12.85 13.83 -15.26
C GLU A 569 -11.66 13.20 -14.49
N PRO A 570 -10.74 12.45 -15.12
CA PRO A 570 -9.59 11.89 -14.40
C PRO A 570 -8.68 12.94 -13.73
N MET A 571 -8.49 14.11 -14.35
CA MET A 571 -7.73 15.21 -13.75
C MET A 571 -8.47 15.88 -12.60
N MET A 572 -9.79 16.06 -12.73
CA MET A 572 -10.63 16.64 -11.67
C MET A 572 -10.63 15.75 -10.42
N VAL A 573 -10.74 14.43 -10.61
CA VAL A 573 -10.66 13.46 -9.51
C VAL A 573 -9.31 13.54 -8.81
N ALA A 574 -8.20 13.61 -9.55
CA ALA A 574 -6.87 13.75 -8.96
C ALA A 574 -6.69 15.06 -8.18
N ALA A 575 -7.23 16.17 -8.71
CA ALA A 575 -7.26 17.47 -8.04
C ALA A 575 -8.05 17.41 -6.72
N ARG A 576 -9.26 16.83 -6.76
CA ARG A 576 -10.12 16.66 -5.58
C ARG A 576 -9.45 15.81 -4.51
N GLN A 577 -8.78 14.72 -4.89
CA GLN A 577 -8.06 13.86 -3.94
C GLN A 577 -6.93 14.58 -3.21
N LEU A 578 -6.15 15.42 -3.91
CA LEU A 578 -5.12 16.23 -3.27
C LEU A 578 -5.75 17.27 -2.34
N HIS A 579 -6.84 17.91 -2.77
CA HIS A 579 -7.57 18.86 -1.95
C HIS A 579 -8.13 18.21 -0.68
N ASP A 580 -8.76 17.05 -0.78
CA ASP A 580 -9.35 16.33 0.34
C ASP A 580 -8.30 15.84 1.33
N GLU A 581 -7.10 15.48 0.87
CA GLU A 581 -5.98 15.20 1.76
C GLU A 581 -5.49 16.47 2.46
N ALA A 582 -5.32 17.57 1.72
CA ALA A 582 -4.81 18.83 2.27
C ALA A 582 -5.81 19.52 3.21
N ARG A 583 -7.13 19.40 2.96
CA ARG A 583 -8.19 20.06 3.76
C ARG A 583 -8.38 19.44 5.14
N LYS A 584 -7.84 18.24 5.38
CA LYS A 584 -7.77 17.64 6.73
C LYS A 584 -6.96 18.53 7.69
N TRP A 585 -6.10 19.37 7.14
CA TRP A 585 -5.12 20.17 7.88
C TRP A 585 -5.41 21.66 7.77
N SER A 586 -5.18 22.38 8.87
CA SER A 586 -5.19 23.84 8.86
C SER A 586 -3.95 24.37 8.14
N SER A 587 -4.15 25.29 7.18
CA SER A 587 -3.08 26.07 6.56
C SER A 587 -2.75 27.35 7.32
N LYS A 588 -3.62 27.81 8.23
CA LYS A 588 -3.48 29.06 8.99
C LYS A 588 -3.15 28.78 10.47
N VAL A 589 -2.53 29.75 11.13
CA VAL A 589 -2.24 29.71 12.58
C VAL A 589 -3.46 30.21 13.36
N SER A 590 -3.84 29.52 14.45
CA SER A 590 -4.98 29.89 15.32
C SER A 590 -4.87 31.32 15.88
N GLU A 591 -5.99 32.05 15.92
CA GLU A 591 -6.09 33.36 16.59
C GLU A 591 -5.63 33.32 18.06
N ARG A 592 -5.79 32.18 18.74
CA ARG A 592 -5.34 31.98 20.13
C ARG A 592 -3.83 32.10 20.27
N SER A 593 -3.07 31.71 19.24
CA SER A 593 -1.61 31.87 19.18
C SER A 593 -1.23 33.34 18.95
N GLN A 594 -1.99 34.07 18.13
CA GLN A 594 -1.82 35.51 17.91
C GLN A 594 -2.15 36.33 19.19
N PHE A 595 -3.17 35.92 19.95
CA PHE A 595 -3.53 36.57 21.22
C PHE A 595 -2.48 36.34 22.32
N ARG A 596 -1.88 35.13 22.42
CA ARG A 596 -0.73 34.87 23.31
C ARG A 596 0.48 35.74 22.96
N ARG A 597 0.70 36.03 21.68
CA ARG A 597 1.76 36.94 21.19
C ARG A 597 1.55 38.37 21.70
N ASN A 598 0.33 38.87 21.61
CA ASN A 598 -0.03 40.24 22.03
C ASN A 598 -0.06 40.41 23.56
N SER A 599 -0.33 39.33 24.30
CA SER A 599 -0.39 39.35 25.77
C SER A 599 0.97 39.11 26.46
N SER A 600 1.99 38.60 25.76
CA SER A 600 3.30 38.29 26.34
C SER A 600 4.15 39.55 26.53
N LYS A 601 4.59 39.85 27.77
CA LYS A 601 5.40 41.05 28.10
C LYS A 601 6.89 40.93 27.71
N ASN A 602 7.41 39.72 27.51
CA ASN A 602 8.83 39.48 27.27
C ASN A 602 9.20 39.41 25.78
N LYS A 603 10.19 40.20 25.36
CA LYS A 603 10.67 40.32 23.97
C LYS A 603 11.30 39.02 23.44
N LEU A 604 11.93 38.24 24.31
CA LEU A 604 12.50 36.92 23.96
C LEU A 604 11.39 35.90 23.69
N GLN A 605 10.33 35.92 24.50
CA GLN A 605 9.20 35.00 24.39
C GLN A 605 8.36 35.29 23.14
N ARG A 606 8.19 36.58 22.78
CA ARG A 606 7.61 37.00 21.50
C ARG A 606 8.42 36.47 20.30
N HIS A 607 9.75 36.52 20.37
CA HIS A 607 10.64 36.05 19.30
C HIS A 607 10.61 34.52 19.13
N LEU A 608 10.50 33.77 20.23
CA LEU A 608 10.35 32.31 20.23
C LEU A 608 8.97 31.87 19.69
N THR A 609 7.88 32.54 20.09
CA THR A 609 6.54 32.28 19.49
C THR A 609 6.48 32.67 18.01
N ALA A 610 7.10 33.79 17.61
CA ALA A 610 7.08 34.26 16.22
C ALA A 610 7.81 33.32 15.25
N LYS A 611 8.82 32.56 15.70
CA LYS A 611 9.47 31.51 14.89
C LYS A 611 8.58 30.28 14.66
N ASN A 612 7.65 30.00 15.56
CA ASN A 612 6.66 28.92 15.44
C ASN A 612 5.40 29.34 14.66
N ASP A 613 5.22 30.61 14.31
CA ASP A 613 3.94 31.14 13.81
C ASP A 613 3.79 31.15 12.27
N LYS A 614 4.46 30.26 11.54
CA LYS A 614 4.18 30.05 10.11
C LYS A 614 3.14 28.93 9.98
N GLY A 615 2.05 29.22 9.27
CA GLY A 615 1.07 28.22 8.88
C GLY A 615 1.73 27.06 8.11
N ASN A 616 0.99 26.00 7.85
CA ASN A 616 1.56 24.87 7.12
C ASN A 616 1.62 25.20 5.61
N ASP A 617 2.75 25.78 5.19
CA ASP A 617 2.99 26.21 3.81
C ASP A 617 2.97 25.02 2.82
N ILE A 618 3.28 23.79 3.26
CA ILE A 618 3.12 22.57 2.44
C ILE A 618 1.64 22.38 2.12
N ILE A 619 0.76 22.48 3.12
CA ILE A 619 -0.69 22.37 2.94
C ILE A 619 -1.23 23.51 2.09
N GLY A 620 -0.76 24.74 2.31
CA GLY A 620 -1.12 25.89 1.49
C GLY A 620 -0.77 25.68 0.01
N ALA A 621 0.44 25.21 -0.28
CA ALA A 621 0.88 24.90 -1.64
C ALA A 621 0.08 23.73 -2.25
N ALA A 622 -0.18 22.66 -1.48
CA ALA A 622 -1.00 21.53 -1.93
C ALA A 622 -2.45 21.94 -2.28
N LYS A 623 -3.10 22.77 -1.45
CA LYS A 623 -4.43 23.33 -1.74
C LYS A 623 -4.42 24.13 -3.05
N ARG A 624 -3.43 25.03 -3.23
CA ARG A 624 -3.27 25.80 -4.48
C ARG A 624 -3.08 24.90 -5.70
N MET A 625 -2.24 23.87 -5.59
CA MET A 625 -2.02 22.91 -6.68
C MET A 625 -3.30 22.19 -7.07
N ALA A 626 -4.13 21.79 -6.10
CA ALA A 626 -5.40 21.14 -6.37
C ALA A 626 -6.38 22.07 -7.13
N LEU A 627 -6.49 23.32 -6.72
CA LEU A 627 -7.36 24.31 -7.39
C LEU A 627 -6.89 24.60 -8.82
N LEU A 628 -5.58 24.78 -9.01
CA LEU A 628 -4.99 24.97 -10.34
C LEU A 628 -5.17 23.72 -11.23
N MET A 629 -5.07 22.52 -10.66
CA MET A 629 -5.30 21.29 -11.41
C MET A 629 -6.78 21.13 -11.83
N ALA A 630 -7.71 21.56 -10.96
CA ALA A 630 -9.13 21.64 -11.32
C ALA A 630 -9.36 22.65 -12.45
N GLU A 631 -8.69 23.80 -12.45
CA GLU A 631 -8.72 24.74 -13.57
C GLU A 631 -8.16 24.13 -14.86
N MET A 632 -7.00 23.46 -14.78
CA MET A 632 -6.40 22.77 -15.92
C MET A 632 -7.35 21.74 -16.53
N SER A 633 -8.11 21.00 -15.72
CA SER A 633 -9.10 20.03 -16.21
C SER A 633 -10.16 20.65 -17.13
N ARG A 634 -10.54 21.91 -16.90
CA ARG A 634 -11.48 22.66 -17.76
C ARG A 634 -10.79 23.12 -19.04
N LEU A 635 -9.56 23.63 -18.91
CA LEU A 635 -8.77 24.15 -20.03
C LEU A 635 -8.40 23.08 -21.07
N VAL A 636 -8.37 21.81 -20.67
CA VAL A 636 -7.97 20.68 -21.53
C VAL A 636 -9.11 20.17 -22.43
N ARG A 637 -10.38 20.26 -22.02
CA ARG A 637 -11.54 19.82 -22.84
C ARG A 637 -12.38 20.94 -23.48
N GLY A 638 -12.31 22.18 -23.00
CA GLY A 638 -13.23 23.25 -23.43
C GLY A 638 -12.94 23.89 -24.79
N GLY A 639 -14.01 24.20 -25.55
CA GLY A 639 -13.99 24.98 -26.80
C GLY A 639 -13.60 26.47 -26.66
N SER A 640 -13.32 26.92 -25.43
CA SER A 640 -12.78 28.25 -25.09
C SER A 640 -11.32 28.19 -24.59
N GLY A 641 -10.59 27.10 -24.89
CA GLY A 641 -9.22 26.88 -24.44
C GLY A 641 -8.25 27.99 -24.86
N ASN A 642 -7.98 28.93 -23.95
CA ASN A 642 -6.97 29.95 -24.16
C ASN A 642 -5.59 29.30 -23.97
N LYS A 643 -4.86 29.07 -25.07
CA LYS A 643 -3.49 28.48 -25.07
C LYS A 643 -2.59 29.09 -24.01
N ARG A 644 -2.71 30.42 -23.83
CA ARG A 644 -1.96 31.18 -22.83
C ARG A 644 -2.35 30.80 -21.39
N ALA A 645 -3.64 30.58 -21.12
CA ALA A 645 -4.13 30.16 -19.82
C ALA A 645 -3.66 28.75 -19.47
N LEU A 646 -3.69 27.80 -20.41
CA LEU A 646 -3.19 26.42 -20.17
C LEU A 646 -1.70 26.41 -19.81
N ILE A 647 -0.88 27.15 -20.56
CA ILE A 647 0.56 27.27 -20.30
C ILE A 647 0.81 27.97 -18.95
N GLN A 648 0.04 29.01 -18.63
CA GLN A 648 0.18 29.74 -17.37
C GLN A 648 -0.19 28.86 -16.18
N CYS A 649 -1.34 28.18 -16.24
CA CYS A 649 -1.79 27.22 -15.24
C CYS A 649 -0.72 26.14 -14.96
N ALA A 650 -0.09 25.58 -16.01
CA ALA A 650 1.01 24.62 -15.85
C ALA A 650 2.24 25.21 -15.15
N LYS A 651 2.58 26.48 -15.42
CA LYS A 651 3.68 27.17 -14.74
C LYS A 651 3.37 27.44 -13.27
N ASP A 652 2.13 27.79 -12.95
CA ASP A 652 1.70 28.06 -11.58
C ASP A 652 1.66 26.78 -10.74
N ILE A 653 1.19 25.67 -11.33
CA ILE A 653 1.30 24.32 -10.71
C ILE A 653 2.77 23.98 -10.46
N ALA A 654 3.65 24.22 -11.44
CA ALA A 654 5.06 23.91 -11.28
C ALA A 654 5.71 24.73 -10.15
N LYS A 655 5.41 26.03 -10.05
CA LYS A 655 5.92 26.91 -9.00
C LYS A 655 5.46 26.45 -7.60
N ALA A 656 4.19 26.07 -7.45
CA ALA A 656 3.69 25.53 -6.19
C ALA A 656 4.30 24.15 -5.85
N SER A 657 4.56 23.32 -6.87
CA SER A 657 5.23 22.02 -6.68
C SER A 657 6.69 22.14 -6.20
N ASP A 658 7.41 23.16 -6.65
CA ASP A 658 8.77 23.47 -6.19
C ASP A 658 8.76 23.90 -4.71
N GLU A 659 7.73 24.64 -4.29
CA GLU A 659 7.54 25.04 -2.89
C GLU A 659 7.30 23.82 -1.98
N VAL A 660 6.40 22.90 -2.37
CA VAL A 660 6.18 21.62 -1.66
C VAL A 660 7.49 20.86 -1.53
N THR A 661 8.22 20.70 -2.63
CA THR A 661 9.49 19.94 -2.65
C THR A 661 10.52 20.56 -1.72
N ARG A 662 10.69 21.88 -1.76
CA ARG A 662 11.65 22.61 -0.92
C ARG A 662 11.33 22.44 0.57
N LEU A 663 10.06 22.60 0.95
CA LEU A 663 9.62 22.48 2.34
C LEU A 663 9.71 21.04 2.84
N ALA A 664 9.31 20.06 2.02
CA ALA A 664 9.43 18.63 2.32
C ALA A 664 10.89 18.23 2.59
N LYS A 665 11.84 18.71 1.78
CA LYS A 665 13.27 18.48 2.01
C LYS A 665 13.77 19.08 3.32
N GLU A 666 13.22 20.22 3.75
CA GLU A 666 13.58 20.82 5.04
C GLU A 666 13.01 20.01 6.23
N VAL A 667 11.78 19.52 6.12
CA VAL A 667 11.20 18.59 7.10
C VAL A 667 12.04 17.30 7.18
N ALA A 668 12.39 16.73 6.03
CA ALA A 668 13.23 15.53 5.95
C ALA A 668 14.59 15.74 6.65
N LYS A 669 15.23 16.89 6.43
CA LYS A 669 16.52 17.24 7.04
C LYS A 669 16.47 17.29 8.58
N GLN A 670 15.31 17.60 9.15
CA GLN A 670 15.13 17.74 10.59
C GLN A 670 14.56 16.48 11.25
N CYS A 671 14.10 15.52 10.45
CA CYS A 671 13.62 14.25 10.92
C CYS A 671 14.78 13.41 11.49
N THR A 672 14.62 12.95 12.72
CA THR A 672 15.57 12.07 13.41
C THR A 672 15.40 10.60 13.03
N ASP A 673 14.30 10.23 12.37
CA ASP A 673 14.05 8.88 11.90
C ASP A 673 14.59 8.71 10.46
N LYS A 674 15.62 7.86 10.29
CA LYS A 674 16.26 7.65 8.99
C LYS A 674 15.31 7.05 7.96
N ARG A 675 14.42 6.14 8.37
CA ARG A 675 13.45 5.47 7.48
C ARG A 675 12.43 6.47 6.96
N ILE A 676 11.75 7.20 7.85
CA ILE A 676 10.76 8.21 7.48
C ILE A 676 11.38 9.30 6.61
N ARG A 677 12.59 9.77 6.97
CA ARG A 677 13.35 10.73 6.16
C ARG A 677 13.61 10.23 4.74
N THR A 678 14.04 8.97 4.60
CA THR A 678 14.34 8.39 3.29
C THR A 678 13.07 8.25 2.44
N ASN A 679 11.95 7.82 3.04
CA ASN A 679 10.66 7.71 2.36
C ASN A 679 10.18 9.09 1.85
N LEU A 680 10.22 10.12 2.70
CA LEU A 680 9.86 11.48 2.33
C LEU A 680 10.71 12.01 1.15
N LEU A 681 12.02 11.75 1.19
CA LEU A 681 12.93 12.14 0.09
C LEU A 681 12.59 11.40 -1.20
N GLN A 682 12.42 10.07 -1.16
CA GLN A 682 12.08 9.27 -2.35
C GLN A 682 10.82 9.76 -3.05
N VAL A 683 9.79 10.16 -2.29
CA VAL A 683 8.54 10.66 -2.87
C VAL A 683 8.71 12.08 -3.39
N CYS A 684 9.25 13.01 -2.59
CA CYS A 684 9.32 14.42 -2.96
C CYS A 684 10.30 14.70 -4.13
N GLU A 685 11.33 13.87 -4.31
CA GLU A 685 12.32 14.04 -5.39
C GLU A 685 11.79 13.66 -6.77
N ARG A 686 10.63 12.98 -6.85
CA ARG A 686 9.93 12.71 -8.12
C ARG A 686 9.22 13.96 -8.66
N ILE A 687 8.78 14.85 -7.76
CA ILE A 687 7.95 16.02 -8.09
C ILE A 687 8.59 16.94 -9.15
N PRO A 688 9.88 17.34 -9.05
CA PRO A 688 10.50 18.24 -10.04
C PRO A 688 10.50 17.68 -11.47
N THR A 689 10.74 16.38 -11.62
CA THR A 689 10.74 15.69 -12.93
C THR A 689 9.33 15.66 -13.52
N ILE A 690 8.33 15.24 -12.72
CA ILE A 690 6.93 15.16 -13.17
C ILE A 690 6.41 16.56 -13.52
N SER A 691 6.71 17.57 -12.70
CA SER A 691 6.36 18.99 -12.93
C SER A 691 6.99 19.55 -14.21
N THR A 692 8.23 19.16 -14.51
CA THR A 692 8.88 19.53 -15.79
C THR A 692 8.18 18.89 -16.99
N GLN A 693 7.81 17.61 -16.89
CA GLN A 693 7.02 16.92 -17.90
C GLN A 693 5.64 17.58 -18.08
N LEU A 694 4.97 18.00 -17.00
CA LEU A 694 3.68 18.71 -17.06
C LEU A 694 3.77 19.97 -17.91
N LYS A 695 4.83 20.78 -17.73
CA LYS A 695 5.07 22.00 -18.53
C LYS A 695 5.25 21.68 -20.01
N ILE A 696 6.00 20.61 -20.33
CA ILE A 696 6.24 20.17 -21.71
C ILE A 696 4.92 19.71 -22.34
N LEU A 697 4.21 18.78 -21.70
CA LEU A 697 2.95 18.22 -22.20
C LEU A 697 1.85 19.28 -22.34
N SER A 698 1.77 20.22 -21.39
CA SER A 698 0.84 21.35 -21.47
C SER A 698 1.16 22.26 -22.66
N THR A 699 2.45 22.46 -22.96
CA THR A 699 2.89 23.23 -24.13
C THR A 699 2.52 22.50 -25.42
N VAL A 700 2.77 21.19 -25.50
CA VAL A 700 2.37 20.35 -26.64
C VAL A 700 0.85 20.45 -26.86
N LYS A 701 0.04 20.21 -25.82
CA LYS A 701 -1.42 20.32 -25.92
C LYS A 701 -1.88 21.73 -26.32
N ALA A 702 -1.26 22.77 -25.79
CA ALA A 702 -1.57 24.15 -26.16
C ALA A 702 -1.30 24.43 -27.66
N THR A 703 -0.26 23.85 -28.26
CA THR A 703 -0.04 23.98 -29.71
C THR A 703 -1.13 23.32 -30.54
N MET A 704 -1.80 22.31 -29.99
CA MET A 704 -2.85 21.52 -30.67
C MET A 704 -4.26 22.13 -30.54
N LEU A 705 -4.50 22.98 -29.54
CA LEU A 705 -5.80 23.64 -29.36
C LEU A 705 -6.15 24.56 -30.56
N GLY A 706 -7.36 24.44 -31.10
CA GLY A 706 -7.91 25.35 -32.12
C GLY A 706 -7.26 25.27 -33.51
N ARG A 707 -6.57 24.18 -33.85
CA ARG A 707 -6.07 23.91 -35.21
C ARG A 707 -6.99 22.92 -35.93
N THR A 708 -7.34 23.22 -37.18
CA THR A 708 -8.22 22.39 -38.03
C THR A 708 -7.48 21.23 -38.72
N ASN A 709 -6.14 21.24 -38.73
CA ASN A 709 -5.30 20.30 -39.48
C ASN A 709 -4.61 19.23 -38.60
N ILE A 710 -5.08 19.05 -37.36
CA ILE A 710 -4.54 18.05 -36.43
C ILE A 710 -5.57 16.93 -36.32
N SER A 711 -5.12 15.68 -36.41
CA SER A 711 -6.00 14.53 -36.21
C SER A 711 -6.58 14.57 -34.79
N GLU A 712 -7.88 14.30 -34.64
CA GLU A 712 -8.52 14.18 -33.33
C GLU A 712 -7.77 13.19 -32.43
N GLU A 713 -7.20 12.14 -33.02
CA GLU A 713 -6.42 11.10 -32.35
C GLU A 713 -5.08 11.60 -31.77
N GLU A 714 -4.36 12.48 -32.49
CA GLU A 714 -3.12 13.09 -31.97
C GLU A 714 -3.42 14.02 -30.79
N SER A 715 -4.52 14.77 -30.88
CA SER A 715 -4.99 15.66 -29.81
C SER A 715 -5.48 14.86 -28.59
N GLU A 716 -6.09 13.70 -28.81
CA GLU A 716 -6.56 12.79 -27.76
C GLU A 716 -5.38 12.13 -27.05
N GLN A 717 -4.41 11.56 -27.77
CA GLN A 717 -3.19 10.97 -27.19
C GLN A 717 -2.39 12.00 -26.35
N ALA A 718 -2.21 13.22 -26.86
CA ALA A 718 -1.56 14.29 -26.09
C ALA A 718 -2.33 14.64 -24.81
N THR A 719 -3.67 14.50 -24.83
CA THR A 719 -4.51 14.67 -23.65
C THR A 719 -4.29 13.54 -22.67
N GLU A 720 -4.30 12.28 -23.11
CA GLU A 720 -4.08 11.11 -22.25
C GLU A 720 -2.73 11.18 -21.53
N MET A 721 -1.65 11.54 -22.26
CA MET A 721 -0.33 11.72 -21.66
C MET A 721 -0.32 12.83 -20.61
N LEU A 722 -0.97 13.97 -20.89
CA LEU A 722 -1.08 15.09 -19.95
C LEU A 722 -1.87 14.69 -18.70
N VAL A 723 -2.99 13.98 -18.87
CA VAL A 723 -3.85 13.48 -17.80
C VAL A 723 -3.08 12.52 -16.89
N HIS A 724 -2.38 11.55 -17.48
CA HIS A 724 -1.58 10.59 -16.71
C HIS A 724 -0.45 11.28 -15.94
N ASN A 725 0.23 12.25 -16.55
CA ASN A 725 1.25 13.03 -15.87
C ASN A 725 0.67 13.88 -14.71
N ALA A 726 -0.49 14.51 -14.92
CA ALA A 726 -1.21 15.26 -13.88
C ALA A 726 -1.62 14.38 -12.69
N GLN A 727 -2.15 13.18 -12.95
CA GLN A 727 -2.49 12.20 -11.91
C GLN A 727 -1.26 11.81 -11.09
N ASN A 728 -0.14 11.51 -11.75
CA ASN A 728 1.12 11.20 -11.07
C ASN A 728 1.62 12.35 -10.20
N LEU A 729 1.51 13.60 -10.67
CA LEU A 729 1.91 14.77 -9.89
C LEU A 729 1.07 14.93 -8.63
N MET A 730 -0.27 14.89 -8.77
CA MET A 730 -1.17 15.03 -7.61
C MET A 730 -0.94 13.91 -6.59
N GLN A 731 -0.73 12.68 -7.05
CA GLN A 731 -0.43 11.54 -6.19
C GLN A 731 0.92 11.71 -5.45
N SER A 732 1.99 12.12 -6.13
CA SER A 732 3.29 12.35 -5.48
C SER A 732 3.24 13.49 -4.45
N VAL A 733 2.48 14.55 -4.72
CA VAL A 733 2.28 15.66 -3.76
C VAL A 733 1.47 15.18 -2.55
N LYS A 734 0.39 14.42 -2.77
CA LYS A 734 -0.43 13.83 -1.71
C LYS A 734 0.40 12.93 -0.79
N GLU A 735 1.21 12.05 -1.35
CA GLU A 735 2.14 11.19 -0.60
C GLU A 735 3.16 12.04 0.17
N THR A 736 3.71 13.09 -0.45
CA THR A 736 4.65 14.01 0.21
C THR A 736 4.03 14.72 1.41
N VAL A 737 2.76 15.12 1.34
CA VAL A 737 2.04 15.73 2.47
C VAL A 737 1.98 14.76 3.66
N ARG A 738 1.64 13.48 3.40
CA ARG A 738 1.54 12.46 4.46
C ARG A 738 2.89 12.09 5.06
N GLU A 739 3.90 11.89 4.22
CA GLU A 739 5.24 11.60 4.71
C GLU A 739 5.84 12.79 5.47
N ALA A 740 5.51 14.03 5.09
CA ALA A 740 5.92 15.23 5.82
C ALA A 740 5.21 15.36 7.18
N GLU A 741 3.94 14.97 7.27
CA GLU A 741 3.22 14.84 8.55
C GLU A 741 3.88 13.79 9.43
N ALA A 742 4.12 12.58 8.92
CA ALA A 742 4.75 11.49 9.66
C ALA A 742 6.15 11.90 10.16
N ALA A 743 6.96 12.53 9.31
CA ALA A 743 8.27 13.04 9.65
C ALA A 743 8.21 14.13 10.74
N SER A 744 7.13 14.91 10.78
CA SER A 744 6.99 16.02 11.74
C SER A 744 6.90 15.57 13.20
N ILE A 745 6.44 14.34 13.44
CA ILE A 745 6.36 13.73 14.78
C ILE A 745 7.76 13.41 15.32
N LYS A 746 8.74 13.19 14.43
CA LYS A 746 10.11 12.81 14.75
C LYS A 746 11.11 13.92 14.40
N ILE A 747 10.77 15.17 14.70
CA ILE A 747 11.67 16.31 14.49
C ILE A 747 12.62 16.48 15.69
N ARG A 748 13.87 16.89 15.43
CA ARG A 748 14.82 17.24 16.48
C ARG A 748 14.27 18.30 17.44
N THR A 749 14.48 18.12 18.74
CA THR A 749 14.01 19.02 19.80
C THR A 749 14.60 20.44 19.73
N ASP A 750 15.73 20.63 19.04
CA ASP A 750 16.39 21.93 18.80
C ASP A 750 16.07 22.55 17.43
N ALA A 751 15.20 21.91 16.64
CA ALA A 751 14.87 22.36 15.30
C ALA A 751 14.09 23.69 15.33
N GLY A 752 14.73 24.78 14.90
CA GLY A 752 14.12 26.11 14.81
C GLY A 752 13.07 26.28 13.70
N PHE A 753 12.58 25.19 13.11
CA PHE A 753 11.58 25.16 12.05
C PHE A 753 10.60 24.02 12.34
N THR A 754 9.32 24.31 12.48
CA THR A 754 8.30 23.28 12.70
C THR A 754 7.03 23.69 11.98
N LEU A 755 6.58 22.87 11.04
CA LEU A 755 5.28 23.04 10.39
C LEU A 755 4.19 22.60 11.36
N HIS A 756 3.13 23.41 11.47
CA HIS A 756 2.04 23.15 12.40
C HIS A 756 1.00 22.22 11.76
N TRP A 757 0.96 20.96 12.21
CA TRP A 757 -0.01 19.97 11.77
C TRP A 757 -1.20 19.95 12.74
N VAL A 758 -2.28 20.65 12.40
CA VAL A 758 -3.50 20.71 13.20
C VAL A 758 -4.68 20.26 12.35
N ARG A 759 -5.47 19.31 12.87
CA ARG A 759 -6.69 18.87 12.18
C ARG A 759 -7.72 19.98 12.14
N LYS A 760 -8.34 20.15 10.97
CA LYS A 760 -9.45 21.10 10.78
C LYS A 760 -10.65 20.65 11.61
N THR A 761 -11.18 21.56 12.42
CA THR A 761 -12.36 21.34 13.29
C THR A 761 -13.30 22.54 13.14
N PRO A 762 -14.59 22.46 13.54
CA PRO A 762 -15.51 23.60 13.38
C PRO A 762 -15.02 24.90 14.01
N TRP A 763 -14.13 24.80 15.01
CA TRP A 763 -13.48 25.88 15.75
C TRP A 763 -12.07 26.26 15.25
N TYR A 764 -11.51 25.52 14.27
CA TYR A 764 -10.29 25.86 13.52
C TYR A 764 -10.62 25.84 12.02
N GLN A 765 -11.16 26.95 11.50
CA GLN A 765 -11.53 27.09 10.08
C GLN A 765 -10.43 27.68 9.21
#